data_AF-D2TMG2-F1
#
_entry.id   AF-D2TMG2-F1
#
_cell.length_a   1.000
_cell.length_b   1.000
_cell.length_c   1.000
_cell.angle_alpha   90.00
_cell.angle_beta   90.00
_cell.angle_gamma   90.00
#
_symmetry.space_group_name_H-M   'P 1'
#
loop_
_entity.id
_entity.type
_entity.pdbx_description
1 polymer ?
#
loop_
_entity_poly.entity_id
_entity_poly.type
_entity_poly.pdbx_seq_one_letter_code
_entity_poly.pdbx_strand_id
1 'polypeptide(L)'
;MKLNLATKALFCMGLTCAALPAFALEAWSGQEGGSTYEVIFDGGVYTNAWWVGASDCPGNAADNEANNPWRYERAATAAEMDKYGNPTTCETSGGTVTYPAYDNTVSYNAGDIVSYNNATYKTSTAQSSYGFAPGQENPWEAYAPVAEWSSSTVYNKGDKVQKNGEEYEAMFYTVGNDPSVPANQNPTGTNGRPWKPLGAVVSYTQEQLNNAPEYNASTLYESGTLIRYNGANYVSQAKVQKVSPTDTNPWRIFIDWTGTKEKVGTPKSPWPAHVYAPYVDFTLNSQPDLASLAQNQNVTHFTMAFVVSKDAETCLPTWGTAYNINDYAQYSKIKALREAGGDVMVSIGGANNAPLAASCKNVQDLKQHYYDIVDNLNLNVLDFDIEGTWVADHESINRRNEAVKAVQDTWKEEGRKIGIWYTLPILPTGLTAEGLYVLEDAKAKGVDLAGVNVMTMDYGNSICQSDGTEGQNIHGKCATSAIENMHSQLKQIFTDKSDAEINAMMGTTPMIGYNDVQGEVFYMSDAKLVMQDATERGLGMIGIWSMMRDQPGVAKQVSPEHSGLTAQQAPQYAFSEVFAPFTQAGDSGDLTGDVKAVFVDVFDGKQRINVNFDASKLSGSNSYRVEVDGQYVFSTEGGKSYYGYRYNYGTQSTIRTGDVSYLLHAGSVVTVKRTGPDEQILATLTVTEDMLKGNNPLVSSTDVTSLSVKKEKGIPMVYVGFAADKIASGTDSSYVIKVMGDAKNGNYVFSYDNGKCYYSSKSTSNGITTVKSDERAISAGETIVVERITPSPATIAKIVVTEDMLK
;
A
#
# COMPACT_ATOMS: atom_id res chain seq x y z
N MET A 1 -54.48 -51.05 1.74
CA MET A 1 -54.55 -51.51 3.15
C MET A 1 -54.33 -50.29 4.05
N LYS A 2 -55.25 -50.02 4.98
CA LYS A 2 -55.13 -48.97 6.01
C LYS A 2 -54.14 -49.40 7.10
N LEU A 3 -53.34 -48.46 7.62
CA LEU A 3 -52.83 -48.33 9.00
C LEU A 3 -51.92 -47.08 9.03
N ASN A 4 -51.89 -46.16 10.00
CA ASN A 4 -52.78 -45.87 11.13
C ASN A 4 -52.48 -44.43 11.65
N LEU A 5 -53.46 -43.78 12.26
CA LEU A 5 -53.32 -42.52 13.01
C LEU A 5 -52.48 -42.76 14.29
N ALA A 6 -51.16 -42.55 14.23
CA ALA A 6 -50.32 -42.49 15.43
C ALA A 6 -49.08 -41.58 15.33
N THR A 7 -48.96 -40.74 14.29
CA THR A 7 -47.78 -39.85 14.10
C THR A 7 -48.17 -38.40 13.79
N LYS A 8 -49.28 -37.91 14.35
CA LYS A 8 -49.81 -36.55 14.10
C LYS A 8 -49.66 -35.56 15.27
N ALA A 9 -48.80 -35.83 16.25
CA ALA A 9 -48.58 -34.91 17.37
C ALA A 9 -47.11 -34.80 17.77
N LEU A 10 -46.28 -34.25 16.87
CA LEU A 10 -44.97 -33.66 17.17
C LEU A 10 -44.44 -32.93 15.92
N PHE A 11 -45.16 -31.90 15.47
CA PHE A 11 -44.68 -30.92 14.48
C PHE A 11 -45.42 -29.61 14.71
N CYS A 12 -45.09 -28.92 15.81
CA CYS A 12 -45.42 -27.52 16.06
C CYS A 12 -44.50 -27.01 17.17
N MET A 13 -43.23 -26.79 16.84
CA MET A 13 -42.34 -25.77 17.41
C MET A 13 -40.91 -26.01 16.89
N GLY A 14 -40.31 -24.97 16.28
CA GLY A 14 -38.87 -24.90 16.04
C GLY A 14 -38.39 -25.19 14.62
N LEU A 15 -38.77 -24.35 13.65
CA LEU A 15 -37.96 -24.12 12.44
C LEU A 15 -37.60 -22.63 12.43
N THR A 16 -36.56 -22.30 13.22
CA THR A 16 -35.77 -21.09 12.98
C THR A 16 -35.15 -21.25 11.59
N CYS A 17 -35.54 -20.37 10.66
CA CYS A 17 -34.92 -20.30 9.34
C CYS A 17 -33.41 -20.13 9.51
N ALA A 18 -32.64 -21.13 9.08
CA ALA A 18 -31.27 -20.92 8.69
C ALA A 18 -31.32 -20.03 7.44
N ALA A 19 -30.92 -18.77 7.59
CA ALA A 19 -30.65 -17.91 6.44
C ALA A 19 -29.50 -18.57 5.65
N LEU A 20 -29.78 -18.96 4.41
CA LEU A 20 -28.74 -19.25 3.43
C LEU A 20 -27.84 -18.00 3.31
N PRO A 21 -26.55 -18.15 3.01
CA PRO A 21 -25.68 -16.99 2.78
C PRO A 21 -26.29 -16.17 1.63
N ALA A 22 -26.69 -14.94 1.93
CA ALA A 22 -27.03 -13.98 0.90
C ALA A 22 -25.75 -13.77 0.07
N PHE A 23 -25.84 -13.96 -1.24
CA PHE A 23 -24.74 -13.66 -2.15
C PHE A 23 -24.45 -12.15 -2.10
N ALA A 24 -23.25 -11.73 -2.47
CA ALA A 24 -22.88 -10.33 -2.42
C ALA A 24 -23.58 -9.56 -3.55
N LEU A 25 -24.58 -8.75 -3.20
CA LEU A 25 -25.25 -7.85 -4.13
C LEU A 25 -24.27 -6.77 -4.64
N GLU A 26 -24.17 -6.61 -5.96
CA GLU A 26 -23.30 -5.62 -6.62
C GLU A 26 -24.03 -4.88 -7.77
N ALA A 27 -23.49 -3.81 -8.34
CA ALA A 27 -24.06 -3.22 -9.56
C ALA A 27 -23.69 -4.03 -10.82
N TRP A 28 -24.59 -4.11 -11.79
CA TRP A 28 -24.28 -4.73 -13.09
C TRP A 28 -23.20 -3.92 -13.83
N SER A 29 -22.15 -4.60 -14.28
CA SER A 29 -21.03 -3.96 -14.99
C SER A 29 -20.51 -4.79 -16.17
N GLY A 30 -21.27 -5.81 -16.57
CA GLY A 30 -20.84 -6.79 -17.59
C GLY A 30 -20.22 -8.04 -16.97
N GLN A 31 -20.76 -8.52 -15.86
CA GLN A 31 -20.36 -9.79 -15.24
C GLN A 31 -20.35 -10.93 -16.28
N GLU A 32 -19.25 -11.69 -16.33
CA GLU A 32 -19.07 -12.84 -17.23
C GLU A 32 -18.67 -14.08 -16.45
N GLY A 33 -19.38 -15.19 -16.66
CA GLY A 33 -19.08 -16.45 -16.00
C GLY A 33 -20.29 -17.33 -15.70
N GLY A 34 -20.00 -18.54 -15.19
CA GLY A 34 -21.02 -19.54 -14.80
C GLY A 34 -21.41 -19.52 -13.32
N SER A 35 -20.77 -18.67 -12.51
CA SER A 35 -21.10 -18.50 -11.08
C SER A 35 -22.45 -17.81 -10.91
N THR A 36 -23.10 -17.97 -9.75
CA THR A 36 -24.32 -17.21 -9.43
C THR A 36 -23.95 -15.78 -9.01
N TYR A 37 -24.37 -14.81 -9.81
CA TYR A 37 -24.29 -13.37 -9.57
C TYR A 37 -25.62 -12.86 -9.02
N GLU A 38 -25.58 -11.82 -8.18
CA GLU A 38 -26.75 -11.03 -7.78
C GLU A 38 -26.44 -9.55 -8.04
N VAL A 39 -27.08 -8.93 -9.03
CA VAL A 39 -26.72 -7.60 -9.55
C VAL A 39 -27.87 -6.59 -9.50
N ILE A 40 -27.57 -5.32 -9.24
CA ILE A 40 -28.48 -4.17 -9.37
C ILE A 40 -28.37 -3.59 -10.78
N PHE A 41 -29.50 -3.45 -11.47
CA PHE A 41 -29.61 -2.76 -12.75
C PHE A 41 -30.99 -2.10 -12.88
N ASP A 42 -31.04 -0.84 -13.31
CA ASP A 42 -32.27 -0.05 -13.52
C ASP A 42 -33.34 -0.18 -12.40
N GLY A 43 -32.88 -0.17 -11.15
CA GLY A 43 -33.71 -0.28 -9.94
C GLY A 43 -34.18 -1.69 -9.59
N GLY A 44 -33.77 -2.72 -10.34
CA GLY A 44 -34.04 -4.13 -10.07
C GLY A 44 -32.81 -4.90 -9.59
N VAL A 45 -33.03 -5.96 -8.82
CA VAL A 45 -32.03 -6.98 -8.45
C VAL A 45 -32.24 -8.21 -9.34
N TYR A 46 -31.17 -8.72 -9.94
CA TYR A 46 -31.19 -9.83 -10.88
C TYR A 46 -30.20 -10.93 -10.49
N THR A 47 -30.55 -12.18 -10.73
CA THR A 47 -29.64 -13.34 -10.63
C THR A 47 -29.48 -14.03 -11.98
N ASN A 48 -28.36 -14.70 -12.23
CA ASN A 48 -28.21 -15.47 -13.47
C ASN A 48 -28.63 -16.93 -13.30
N ALA A 49 -29.37 -17.43 -14.29
CA ALA A 49 -29.85 -18.81 -14.36
C ALA A 49 -28.81 -19.80 -14.93
N TRP A 50 -27.87 -19.30 -15.73
CA TRP A 50 -26.75 -20.04 -16.31
C TRP A 50 -25.62 -19.06 -16.66
N TRP A 51 -24.62 -19.52 -17.41
CA TRP A 51 -23.50 -18.69 -17.85
C TRP A 51 -23.94 -17.36 -18.47
N VAL A 52 -23.39 -16.25 -17.97
CA VAL A 52 -23.59 -14.89 -18.50
C VAL A 52 -22.34 -14.49 -19.28
N GLY A 53 -22.52 -13.87 -20.44
CA GLY A 53 -21.47 -13.13 -21.15
C GLY A 53 -21.49 -11.65 -20.75
N ALA A 54 -20.36 -10.95 -20.88
CA ALA A 54 -20.27 -9.53 -20.54
C ALA A 54 -21.30 -8.65 -21.29
N SER A 55 -21.73 -9.06 -22.50
CA SER A 55 -22.77 -8.39 -23.29
C SER A 55 -24.21 -8.70 -22.86
N ASP A 56 -24.42 -9.67 -21.98
CA ASP A 56 -25.75 -10.09 -21.55
C ASP A 56 -26.27 -9.08 -20.52
N CYS A 57 -27.11 -8.16 -20.96
CA CYS A 57 -27.65 -7.08 -20.13
C CYS A 57 -28.94 -7.49 -19.38
N PRO A 58 -29.05 -7.22 -18.06
CA PRO A 58 -30.26 -7.46 -17.28
C PRO A 58 -31.48 -6.67 -17.77
N GLY A 59 -31.27 -5.47 -18.32
CA GLY A 59 -32.34 -4.58 -18.82
C GLY A 59 -33.18 -5.15 -19.97
N ASN A 60 -32.68 -6.18 -20.65
CA ASN A 60 -33.42 -6.89 -21.70
C ASN A 60 -34.14 -8.15 -21.16
N ALA A 61 -34.16 -8.39 -19.85
CA ALA A 61 -34.76 -9.58 -19.27
C ALA A 61 -36.28 -9.39 -19.17
N ALA A 62 -37.01 -9.85 -20.19
CA ALA A 62 -38.41 -10.19 -20.02
C ALA A 62 -38.51 -11.55 -19.31
N ASP A 63 -39.44 -11.67 -18.36
CA ASP A 63 -39.62 -12.87 -17.53
C ASP A 63 -39.61 -14.17 -18.37
N ASN A 64 -38.62 -15.02 -18.13
CA ASN A 64 -38.42 -16.35 -18.75
C ASN A 64 -38.04 -16.39 -20.24
N GLU A 65 -37.36 -15.38 -20.78
CA GLU A 65 -36.73 -15.54 -22.10
C GLU A 65 -35.58 -16.56 -22.08
N ALA A 66 -35.64 -17.54 -22.97
CA ALA A 66 -34.64 -18.61 -23.07
C ALA A 66 -33.23 -18.13 -23.44
N ASN A 67 -33.11 -16.92 -24.00
CA ASN A 67 -31.85 -16.35 -24.48
C ASN A 67 -31.28 -15.27 -23.54
N ASN A 68 -31.99 -14.91 -22.47
CA ASN A 68 -31.47 -14.00 -21.46
C ASN A 68 -31.06 -14.81 -20.22
N PRO A 69 -29.80 -14.77 -19.80
CA PRO A 69 -29.36 -15.50 -18.60
C PRO A 69 -29.87 -14.88 -17.29
N TRP A 70 -30.36 -13.64 -17.27
CA TRP A 70 -30.77 -12.93 -16.05
C TRP A 70 -32.24 -13.19 -15.65
N ARG A 71 -32.49 -13.22 -14.34
CA ARG A 71 -33.80 -13.39 -13.70
C ARG A 71 -33.99 -12.28 -12.69
N TYR A 72 -35.06 -11.52 -12.85
CA TYR A 72 -35.43 -10.51 -11.88
C TYR A 72 -35.88 -11.18 -10.57
N GLU A 73 -35.30 -10.75 -9.45
CA GLU A 73 -35.64 -11.26 -8.12
C GLU A 73 -36.57 -10.30 -7.37
N ARG A 74 -36.20 -9.02 -7.31
CA ARG A 74 -36.90 -7.98 -6.54
C ARG A 74 -36.47 -6.57 -6.92
N ALA A 75 -37.18 -5.57 -6.42
CA ALA A 75 -36.73 -4.19 -6.51
C ALA A 75 -35.53 -3.94 -5.58
N ALA A 76 -34.57 -3.15 -6.04
CA ALA A 76 -33.49 -2.63 -5.20
C ALA A 76 -34.02 -1.49 -4.32
N THR A 77 -33.60 -1.44 -3.06
CA THR A 77 -33.92 -0.32 -2.17
C THR A 77 -33.06 0.91 -2.51
N ALA A 78 -33.52 2.11 -2.14
CA ALA A 78 -32.73 3.33 -2.31
C ALA A 78 -31.35 3.24 -1.63
N ALA A 79 -31.29 2.60 -0.45
CA ALA A 79 -30.02 2.38 0.26
C ALA A 79 -29.09 1.39 -0.47
N GLU A 80 -29.63 0.37 -1.14
CA GLU A 80 -28.83 -0.56 -1.95
C GLU A 80 -28.33 0.10 -3.24
N MET A 81 -29.16 0.92 -3.90
CA MET A 81 -28.75 1.67 -5.08
C MET A 81 -27.70 2.74 -4.76
N ASP A 82 -27.83 3.45 -3.64
CA ASP A 82 -26.83 4.39 -3.16
C ASP A 82 -25.52 3.67 -2.78
N LYS A 83 -25.62 2.47 -2.18
CA LYS A 83 -24.46 1.73 -1.68
C LYS A 83 -23.70 0.97 -2.77
N TYR A 84 -24.39 0.31 -3.70
CA TYR A 84 -23.78 -0.60 -4.67
C TYR A 84 -23.79 -0.04 -6.10
N GLY A 85 -24.59 0.99 -6.37
CA GLY A 85 -24.78 1.60 -7.70
C GLY A 85 -26.05 1.12 -8.40
N ASN A 86 -26.53 1.93 -9.35
CA ASN A 86 -27.70 1.62 -10.17
C ASN A 86 -27.47 1.98 -11.65
N PRO A 87 -26.76 1.12 -12.41
CA PRO A 87 -26.57 1.30 -13.85
C PRO A 87 -27.93 1.22 -14.57
N THR A 88 -28.22 2.17 -15.45
CA THR A 88 -29.50 2.24 -16.20
C THR A 88 -29.32 1.98 -17.69
N THR A 89 -28.09 1.71 -18.14
CA THR A 89 -27.74 1.49 -19.55
C THR A 89 -26.93 0.21 -19.70
N CYS A 90 -27.16 -0.53 -20.79
CA CYS A 90 -26.40 -1.74 -21.15
C CYS A 90 -24.97 -1.44 -21.67
N GLU A 91 -24.46 -0.23 -21.43
CA GLU A 91 -23.08 0.12 -21.75
C GLU A 91 -22.17 -0.57 -20.72
N THR A 92 -21.54 -1.67 -21.11
CA THR A 92 -20.35 -2.12 -20.41
C THR A 92 -19.27 -1.09 -20.66
N SER A 93 -18.69 -0.55 -19.60
CA SER A 93 -17.62 0.44 -19.72
C SER A 93 -16.33 -0.23 -20.20
N GLY A 94 -16.26 -0.60 -21.48
CA GLY A 94 -15.10 -1.28 -22.08
C GLY A 94 -15.51 -2.29 -23.14
N GLY A 95 -16.05 -1.84 -24.28
CA GLY A 95 -16.10 -2.73 -25.45
C GLY A 95 -14.68 -3.17 -25.80
N THR A 96 -14.45 -4.47 -25.98
CA THR A 96 -13.15 -4.99 -26.40
C THR A 96 -12.83 -4.44 -27.80
N VAL A 97 -12.08 -3.34 -27.86
CA VAL A 97 -11.56 -2.81 -29.12
C VAL A 97 -10.56 -3.83 -29.62
N THR A 98 -10.93 -4.54 -30.69
CA THR A 98 -10.04 -5.48 -31.35
C THR A 98 -9.20 -4.73 -32.38
N TYR A 99 -7.87 -4.85 -32.25
CA TYR A 99 -6.91 -4.23 -33.17
C TYR A 99 -6.41 -5.26 -34.18
N PRO A 100 -6.17 -4.86 -35.45
CA PRO A 100 -5.66 -5.76 -36.46
C PRO A 100 -4.33 -6.39 -36.02
N ALA A 101 -4.11 -7.66 -36.35
CA ALA A 101 -2.83 -8.32 -36.08
C ALA A 101 -1.69 -7.65 -36.85
N TYR A 102 -0.53 -7.54 -36.23
CA TYR A 102 0.69 -7.06 -36.89
C TYR A 102 1.08 -8.00 -38.04
N ASP A 103 1.41 -7.40 -39.18
CA ASP A 103 1.87 -8.05 -40.40
C ASP A 103 3.14 -7.33 -40.86
N ASN A 104 4.26 -8.05 -40.84
CA ASN A 104 5.56 -7.48 -41.21
C ASN A 104 5.67 -7.12 -42.70
N THR A 105 4.70 -7.48 -43.55
CA THR A 105 4.67 -7.11 -44.97
C THR A 105 3.93 -5.80 -45.24
N VAL A 106 3.26 -5.25 -44.22
CA VAL A 106 2.44 -4.04 -44.29
C VAL A 106 3.23 -2.82 -43.78
N SER A 107 2.94 -1.64 -44.34
CA SER A 107 3.44 -0.37 -43.80
C SER A 107 2.39 0.27 -42.89
N TYR A 108 2.84 0.94 -41.84
CA TYR A 108 2.00 1.57 -40.82
C TYR A 108 2.28 3.08 -40.73
N ASN A 109 1.24 3.86 -40.45
CA ASN A 109 1.36 5.28 -40.15
C ASN A 109 1.66 5.51 -38.67
N ALA A 110 2.20 6.67 -38.35
CA ALA A 110 2.34 7.10 -36.96
C ALA A 110 0.95 7.10 -36.28
N GLY A 111 0.85 6.46 -35.12
CA GLY A 111 -0.38 6.34 -34.35
C GLY A 111 -1.22 5.10 -34.65
N ASP A 112 -0.87 4.30 -35.67
CA ASP A 112 -1.54 3.02 -35.93
C ASP A 112 -1.36 2.06 -34.76
N ILE A 113 -2.40 1.26 -34.49
CA ILE A 113 -2.46 0.31 -33.38
C ILE A 113 -2.66 -1.09 -33.94
N VAL A 114 -1.86 -2.05 -33.45
CA VAL A 114 -1.88 -3.45 -33.87
C VAL A 114 -1.86 -4.38 -32.66
N SER A 115 -2.32 -5.62 -32.84
CA SER A 115 -2.10 -6.72 -31.89
C SER A 115 -0.91 -7.57 -32.31
N TYR A 116 -0.03 -7.91 -31.37
CA TYR A 116 1.13 -8.78 -31.60
C TYR A 116 1.50 -9.48 -30.29
N ASN A 117 1.79 -10.79 -30.33
CA ASN A 117 2.14 -11.59 -29.15
C ASN A 117 1.25 -11.32 -27.92
N ASN A 118 -0.07 -11.41 -28.09
CA ASN A 118 -1.06 -11.21 -27.02
C ASN A 118 -1.06 -9.82 -26.35
N ALA A 119 -0.43 -8.82 -26.95
CA ALA A 119 -0.47 -7.43 -26.50
C ALA A 119 -0.83 -6.48 -27.66
N THR A 120 -1.23 -5.27 -27.30
CA THR A 120 -1.56 -4.18 -28.22
C THR A 120 -0.41 -3.19 -28.27
N TYR A 121 -0.05 -2.73 -29.46
CA TYR A 121 1.05 -1.80 -29.67
C TYR A 121 0.63 -0.63 -30.54
N LYS A 122 1.15 0.55 -30.24
CA LYS A 122 1.00 1.77 -31.03
C LYS A 122 2.37 2.25 -31.47
N THR A 123 2.52 2.57 -32.75
CA THR A 123 3.78 3.13 -33.27
C THR A 123 3.81 4.65 -33.14
N SER A 124 4.91 5.21 -32.66
CA SER A 124 5.09 6.67 -32.56
C SER A 124 5.46 7.33 -33.90
N THR A 125 5.97 6.54 -34.85
CA THR A 125 6.39 7.00 -36.18
C THR A 125 5.86 6.09 -37.29
N ALA A 126 5.90 6.54 -38.54
CA ALA A 126 5.55 5.67 -39.67
C ALA A 126 6.55 4.51 -39.79
N GLN A 127 6.06 3.31 -40.05
CA GLN A 127 6.85 2.09 -40.26
C GLN A 127 6.69 1.59 -41.69
N SER A 128 7.79 1.19 -42.31
CA SER A 128 7.73 0.47 -43.58
C SER A 128 7.41 -1.00 -43.35
N SER A 129 7.02 -1.69 -44.43
CA SER A 129 7.12 -3.14 -44.48
C SER A 129 8.55 -3.57 -44.14
N TYR A 130 8.66 -4.69 -43.44
CA TYR A 130 9.89 -5.25 -42.86
C TYR A 130 10.64 -4.26 -41.96
N GLY A 131 9.92 -3.30 -41.35
CA GLY A 131 10.43 -2.41 -40.30
C GLY A 131 10.54 -3.12 -38.94
N PHE A 132 10.50 -2.35 -37.85
CA PHE A 132 10.49 -2.95 -36.51
C PHE A 132 9.23 -3.77 -36.28
N ALA A 133 9.41 -4.98 -35.73
CA ALA A 133 8.31 -5.74 -35.16
C ALA A 133 7.96 -5.20 -33.76
N PRO A 134 6.68 -5.16 -33.36
CA PRO A 134 6.28 -4.65 -32.05
C PRO A 134 6.91 -5.43 -30.89
N GLY A 135 7.40 -4.73 -29.87
CA GLY A 135 8.00 -5.34 -28.67
C GLY A 135 9.29 -6.12 -28.89
N GLN A 136 9.90 -6.05 -30.08
CA GLN A 136 11.18 -6.71 -30.39
C GLN A 136 12.36 -5.75 -30.28
N GLU A 137 13.56 -6.28 -30.04
CA GLU A 137 14.79 -5.50 -30.10
C GLU A 137 15.16 -5.10 -31.54
N ASN A 138 16.25 -4.35 -31.70
CA ASN A 138 16.77 -4.06 -33.02
C ASN A 138 17.17 -5.37 -33.72
N PRO A 139 16.69 -5.63 -34.95
CA PRO A 139 17.03 -6.86 -35.67
C PRO A 139 18.49 -6.91 -36.13
N TRP A 140 19.32 -5.91 -35.86
CA TRP A 140 20.77 -5.94 -36.11
C TRP A 140 21.54 -6.25 -34.83
N GLU A 141 22.34 -7.31 -34.88
CA GLU A 141 23.27 -7.67 -33.80
C GLU A 141 24.70 -7.30 -34.20
N ALA A 142 25.46 -6.69 -33.30
CA ALA A 142 26.88 -6.43 -33.55
C ALA A 142 27.64 -7.75 -33.69
N TYR A 143 28.42 -7.91 -34.76
CA TYR A 143 29.18 -9.12 -34.98
C TYR A 143 30.34 -9.22 -34.00
N ALA A 144 30.33 -10.28 -33.19
CA ALA A 144 31.46 -10.70 -32.36
C ALA A 144 31.79 -12.17 -32.66
N PRO A 145 33.09 -12.54 -32.74
CA PRO A 145 33.46 -13.94 -32.88
C PRO A 145 33.06 -14.72 -31.62
N VAL A 146 32.34 -15.81 -31.82
CA VAL A 146 31.91 -16.70 -30.74
C VAL A 146 33.10 -17.52 -30.24
N ALA A 147 33.40 -17.45 -28.95
CA ALA A 147 34.54 -18.15 -28.36
C ALA A 147 34.28 -19.66 -28.23
N GLU A 148 35.31 -20.50 -28.37
CA GLU A 148 35.21 -21.93 -28.06
C GLU A 148 34.90 -22.15 -26.57
N TRP A 149 33.99 -23.08 -26.29
CA TRP A 149 33.61 -23.43 -24.93
C TRP A 149 34.79 -24.06 -24.16
N SER A 150 34.92 -23.69 -22.89
CA SER A 150 35.95 -24.20 -21.98
C SER A 150 35.35 -24.61 -20.65
N SER A 151 35.74 -25.78 -20.14
CA SER A 151 35.24 -26.35 -18.89
C SER A 151 35.61 -25.55 -17.64
N SER A 152 36.68 -24.73 -17.70
CA SER A 152 37.15 -23.92 -16.57
C SER A 152 36.62 -22.49 -16.58
N THR A 153 35.89 -22.10 -17.63
CA THR A 153 35.39 -20.73 -17.76
C THR A 153 34.03 -20.64 -17.10
N VAL A 154 33.83 -19.56 -16.35
CA VAL A 154 32.52 -19.19 -15.81
C VAL A 154 31.79 -18.42 -16.90
N TYR A 155 30.57 -18.87 -17.19
CA TYR A 155 29.67 -18.21 -18.13
C TYR A 155 28.46 -17.67 -17.37
N ASN A 156 28.09 -16.43 -17.65
CA ASN A 156 26.88 -15.79 -17.16
C ASN A 156 25.78 -15.87 -18.22
N LYS A 157 24.55 -15.56 -17.83
CA LYS A 157 23.42 -15.49 -18.75
C LYS A 157 23.76 -14.59 -19.96
N GLY A 158 23.41 -15.04 -21.16
CA GLY A 158 23.67 -14.34 -22.42
C GLY A 158 25.04 -14.62 -23.05
N ASP A 159 25.99 -15.21 -22.31
CA ASP A 159 27.30 -15.55 -22.89
C ASP A 159 27.15 -16.59 -24.01
N LYS A 160 27.67 -16.27 -25.19
CA LYS A 160 27.67 -17.14 -26.37
C LYS A 160 29.00 -17.88 -26.51
N VAL A 161 28.91 -19.18 -26.70
CA VAL A 161 30.05 -20.07 -26.94
C VAL A 161 29.79 -20.99 -28.12
N GLN A 162 30.85 -21.47 -28.75
CA GLN A 162 30.77 -22.51 -29.74
C GLN A 162 31.41 -23.80 -29.27
N LYS A 163 30.90 -24.92 -29.75
CA LYS A 163 31.54 -26.21 -29.61
C LYS A 163 31.12 -27.12 -30.76
N ASN A 164 32.09 -27.78 -31.39
CA ASN A 164 31.86 -28.67 -32.53
C ASN A 164 31.14 -27.99 -33.72
N GLY A 165 31.33 -26.67 -33.89
CA GLY A 165 30.69 -25.89 -34.95
C GLY A 165 29.23 -25.52 -34.69
N GLU A 166 28.71 -25.79 -33.49
CA GLU A 166 27.42 -25.27 -33.02
C GLU A 166 27.62 -24.18 -31.97
N GLU A 167 26.75 -23.17 -32.02
CA GLU A 167 26.69 -22.05 -31.09
C GLU A 167 25.64 -22.30 -30.01
N TYR A 168 25.94 -21.86 -28.79
CA TYR A 168 25.12 -22.01 -27.61
C TYR A 168 25.14 -20.73 -26.77
N GLU A 169 24.02 -20.39 -26.18
CA GLU A 169 23.87 -19.26 -25.26
C GLU A 169 23.66 -19.78 -23.83
N ALA A 170 24.40 -19.25 -22.86
CA ALA A 170 24.19 -19.55 -21.46
C ALA A 170 22.87 -18.92 -20.98
N MET A 171 21.99 -19.71 -20.38
CA MET A 171 20.69 -19.26 -19.86
C MET A 171 20.80 -18.67 -18.44
N PHE A 172 21.87 -19.00 -17.72
CA PHE A 172 22.19 -18.57 -16.36
C PHE A 172 23.65 -18.95 -16.05
N TYR A 173 24.11 -18.60 -14.84
CA TYR A 173 25.45 -18.93 -14.35
C TYR A 173 25.78 -20.43 -14.53
N THR A 174 26.89 -20.72 -15.21
CA THR A 174 27.32 -22.10 -15.46
C THR A 174 28.84 -22.22 -15.59
N VAL A 175 29.39 -23.31 -15.08
CA VAL A 175 30.81 -23.67 -15.21
C VAL A 175 30.93 -25.19 -15.35
N GLY A 176 31.81 -25.66 -16.23
CA GLY A 176 32.06 -27.10 -16.43
C GLY A 176 30.97 -27.87 -17.18
N ASN A 177 29.75 -27.34 -17.29
CA ASN A 177 28.66 -27.99 -18.05
C ASN A 177 28.93 -27.87 -19.56
N ASP A 178 29.15 -29.01 -20.21
CA ASP A 178 29.42 -29.10 -21.65
C ASP A 178 28.15 -28.81 -22.49
N PRO A 179 28.11 -27.76 -23.33
CA PRO A 179 26.93 -27.39 -24.11
C PRO A 179 26.58 -28.38 -25.21
N SER A 180 27.55 -29.16 -25.69
CA SER A 180 27.31 -30.17 -26.74
C SER A 180 26.61 -31.43 -26.21
N VAL A 181 26.44 -31.55 -24.89
CA VAL A 181 25.75 -32.66 -24.24
C VAL A 181 24.26 -32.31 -24.10
N PRO A 182 23.33 -33.09 -24.70
CA PRO A 182 21.89 -32.79 -24.65
C PRO A 182 21.31 -32.64 -23.22
N ALA A 183 21.91 -33.32 -22.23
CA ALA A 183 21.51 -33.20 -20.82
C ALA A 183 21.72 -31.80 -20.23
N ASN A 184 22.58 -30.98 -20.84
CA ASN A 184 22.85 -29.60 -20.44
C ASN A 184 22.12 -28.58 -21.32
N GLN A 185 21.35 -29.04 -22.32
CA GLN A 185 20.68 -28.18 -23.30
C GLN A 185 19.25 -27.81 -22.91
N ASN A 186 18.92 -26.53 -23.11
CA ASN A 186 17.64 -25.87 -22.87
C ASN A 186 17.09 -25.23 -24.16
N PRO A 187 16.70 -26.05 -25.16
CA PRO A 187 16.23 -25.53 -26.45
C PRO A 187 14.94 -24.71 -26.34
N THR A 188 14.13 -24.93 -25.30
CA THR A 188 12.86 -24.24 -25.07
C THR A 188 12.98 -23.08 -24.08
N GLY A 189 14.15 -22.85 -23.49
CA GLY A 189 14.36 -21.89 -22.40
C GLY A 189 13.78 -22.30 -21.05
N THR A 190 12.89 -23.29 -20.99
CA THR A 190 12.04 -23.60 -19.83
C THR A 190 12.45 -24.82 -19.02
N ASN A 191 13.48 -25.58 -19.42
CA ASN A 191 13.80 -26.86 -18.77
C ASN A 191 14.87 -26.77 -17.65
N GLY A 192 15.28 -25.56 -17.28
CA GLY A 192 16.24 -25.31 -16.20
C GLY A 192 17.68 -25.76 -16.49
N ARG A 193 18.03 -26.01 -17.75
CA ARG A 193 19.39 -26.39 -18.15
C ARG A 193 20.18 -25.18 -18.67
N PRO A 194 21.52 -25.22 -18.55
CA PRO A 194 22.33 -24.02 -18.73
C PRO A 194 22.49 -23.53 -20.18
N TRP A 195 22.33 -24.37 -21.21
CA TRP A 195 22.72 -23.98 -22.57
C TRP A 195 21.58 -24.02 -23.58
N LYS A 196 21.23 -22.89 -24.20
CA LYS A 196 20.30 -22.85 -25.33
C LYS A 196 21.05 -23.02 -26.65
N PRO A 197 20.79 -24.08 -27.44
CA PRO A 197 21.39 -24.22 -28.78
C PRO A 197 20.88 -23.14 -29.73
N LEU A 198 21.80 -22.46 -30.42
CA LEU A 198 21.50 -21.42 -31.42
C LEU A 198 21.67 -21.91 -32.86
N GLY A 199 22.33 -23.06 -33.06
CA GLY A 199 22.52 -23.69 -34.36
C GLY A 199 23.97 -23.62 -34.84
N ALA A 200 24.20 -23.75 -36.14
CA ALA A 200 25.55 -23.73 -36.71
C ALA A 200 26.20 -22.34 -36.54
N VAL A 201 27.47 -22.33 -36.14
CA VAL A 201 28.23 -21.09 -35.97
C VAL A 201 28.37 -20.37 -37.30
N VAL A 202 27.94 -19.11 -37.32
CA VAL A 202 28.20 -18.22 -38.45
C VAL A 202 29.47 -17.43 -38.17
N SER A 203 30.53 -17.75 -38.92
CA SER A 203 31.81 -17.04 -38.82
C SER A 203 32.18 -16.39 -40.15
N TYR A 204 32.82 -15.22 -40.07
CA TYR A 204 33.28 -14.48 -41.24
C TYR A 204 34.80 -14.33 -41.16
N THR A 205 35.45 -14.51 -42.30
CA THR A 205 36.88 -14.21 -42.44
C THR A 205 37.12 -12.71 -42.30
N GLN A 206 38.34 -12.32 -41.90
CA GLN A 206 38.69 -10.91 -41.80
C GLN A 206 38.50 -10.17 -43.14
N GLU A 207 38.71 -10.85 -44.27
CA GLU A 207 38.44 -10.29 -45.60
C GLU A 207 36.94 -10.03 -45.82
N GLN A 208 36.07 -10.97 -45.43
CA GLN A 208 34.61 -10.77 -45.50
C GLN A 208 34.13 -9.65 -44.58
N LEU A 209 34.69 -9.54 -43.37
CA LEU A 209 34.39 -8.45 -42.43
C LEU A 209 34.86 -7.09 -42.95
N ASN A 210 36.02 -7.04 -43.61
CA ASN A 210 36.54 -5.81 -44.17
C ASN A 210 35.77 -5.36 -45.42
N ASN A 211 35.25 -6.32 -46.19
CA ASN A 211 34.52 -6.10 -47.44
C ASN A 211 32.99 -6.18 -47.27
N ALA A 212 32.49 -6.21 -46.03
CA ALA A 212 31.06 -6.21 -45.76
C ALA A 212 30.40 -4.96 -46.38
N PRO A 213 29.23 -5.08 -47.01
CA PRO A 213 28.56 -3.94 -47.63
C PRO A 213 28.14 -2.91 -46.56
N GLU A 214 28.38 -1.63 -46.83
CA GLU A 214 27.85 -0.54 -46.00
C GLU A 214 26.31 -0.55 -46.02
N TYR A 215 25.71 -0.30 -44.87
CA TYR A 215 24.25 -0.23 -44.70
C TYR A 215 23.59 0.73 -45.71
N ASN A 216 22.49 0.28 -46.30
CA ASN A 216 21.65 1.08 -47.19
C ASN A 216 20.17 0.90 -46.81
N ALA A 217 19.52 1.97 -46.39
CA ALA A 217 18.13 1.96 -45.94
C ALA A 217 17.11 1.47 -47.00
N SER A 218 17.44 1.56 -48.30
CA SER A 218 16.56 1.07 -49.37
C SER A 218 16.69 -0.44 -49.65
N THR A 219 17.72 -1.09 -49.13
CA THR A 219 17.95 -2.53 -49.34
C THR A 219 17.11 -3.35 -48.35
N LEU A 220 16.41 -4.36 -48.87
CA LEU A 220 15.77 -5.39 -48.06
C LEU A 220 16.79 -6.49 -47.76
N TYR A 221 17.15 -6.66 -46.50
CA TYR A 221 18.13 -7.65 -46.05
C TYR A 221 17.41 -8.91 -45.58
N GLU A 222 17.90 -10.09 -45.97
CA GLU A 222 17.44 -11.37 -45.40
C GLU A 222 18.08 -11.59 -44.02
N SER A 223 17.54 -12.50 -43.20
CA SER A 223 18.18 -12.90 -41.94
C SER A 223 19.57 -13.53 -42.20
N GLY A 224 20.53 -13.26 -41.33
CA GLY A 224 21.93 -13.69 -41.43
C GLY A 224 22.82 -12.82 -42.33
N THR A 225 22.34 -11.66 -42.78
CA THR A 225 23.10 -10.79 -43.68
C THR A 225 24.12 -9.96 -42.90
N LEU A 226 25.39 -10.04 -43.29
CA LEU A 226 26.48 -9.21 -42.78
C LEU A 226 26.48 -7.83 -43.47
N ILE A 227 26.52 -6.77 -42.67
CA ILE A 227 26.69 -5.39 -43.12
C ILE A 227 27.74 -4.66 -42.28
N ARG A 228 28.15 -3.50 -42.77
CA ARG A 228 28.93 -2.53 -42.02
C ARG A 228 28.12 -1.26 -41.76
N TYR A 229 28.22 -0.70 -40.56
CA TYR A 229 27.57 0.55 -40.17
C TYR A 229 28.42 1.27 -39.13
N ASN A 230 28.72 2.56 -39.36
CA ASN A 230 29.57 3.38 -38.49
C ASN A 230 30.92 2.71 -38.12
N GLY A 231 31.49 1.91 -39.04
CA GLY A 231 32.76 1.24 -38.86
C GLY A 231 32.71 -0.08 -38.05
N ALA A 232 31.54 -0.50 -37.59
CA ALA A 232 31.33 -1.80 -36.96
C ALA A 232 30.57 -2.75 -37.90
N ASN A 233 30.77 -4.05 -37.70
CA ASN A 233 30.07 -5.10 -38.45
C ASN A 233 28.83 -5.55 -37.70
N TYR A 234 27.74 -5.80 -38.42
CA TYR A 234 26.47 -6.25 -37.88
C TYR A 234 25.90 -7.40 -38.71
N VAL A 235 25.15 -8.28 -38.06
CA VAL A 235 24.42 -9.37 -38.70
C VAL A 235 22.93 -9.19 -38.43
N SER A 236 22.10 -9.26 -39.48
CA SER A 236 20.65 -9.23 -39.31
C SER A 236 20.15 -10.53 -38.67
N GLN A 237 19.34 -10.42 -37.64
CA GLN A 237 18.67 -11.53 -36.96
C GLN A 237 17.34 -11.88 -37.64
N ALA A 238 16.73 -10.91 -38.34
CA ALA A 238 15.49 -11.08 -39.08
C ALA A 238 15.58 -10.41 -40.44
N LYS A 239 14.59 -10.70 -41.30
CA LYS A 239 14.40 -9.95 -42.54
C LYS A 239 14.02 -8.50 -42.23
N VAL A 240 14.76 -7.53 -42.76
CA VAL A 240 14.67 -6.12 -42.32
C VAL A 240 14.92 -5.11 -43.45
N GLN A 241 14.20 -3.99 -43.43
CA GLN A 241 14.39 -2.84 -44.30
C GLN A 241 14.18 -1.53 -43.52
N LYS A 242 14.92 -0.46 -43.88
CA LYS A 242 14.83 0.90 -43.30
C LYS A 242 15.04 1.03 -41.78
N VAL A 243 15.46 -0.04 -41.11
CA VAL A 243 15.92 -0.01 -39.71
C VAL A 243 17.45 -0.01 -39.73
N SER A 244 18.08 0.99 -39.12
CA SER A 244 19.53 1.05 -38.94
C SER A 244 19.95 0.33 -37.65
N PRO A 245 21.22 -0.10 -37.52
CA PRO A 245 21.71 -0.73 -36.29
C PRO A 245 21.66 0.15 -35.03
N THR A 246 21.46 1.46 -35.16
CA THR A 246 21.34 2.40 -34.03
C THR A 246 19.91 2.87 -33.78
N ASP A 247 18.96 2.48 -34.63
CA ASP A 247 17.57 2.90 -34.45
C ASP A 247 16.95 2.22 -33.24
N THR A 248 16.04 2.93 -32.57
CA THR A 248 15.20 2.39 -31.51
C THR A 248 13.85 1.98 -32.06
N ASN A 249 13.32 0.84 -31.61
CA ASN A 249 11.97 0.42 -31.96
C ASN A 249 10.96 1.54 -31.60
N PRO A 250 10.06 1.96 -32.49
CA PRO A 250 9.04 2.98 -32.20
C PRO A 250 7.69 2.41 -31.77
N TRP A 251 7.49 1.09 -31.81
CA TRP A 251 6.31 0.43 -31.27
C TRP A 251 6.35 0.41 -29.75
N ARG A 252 5.28 0.87 -29.11
CA ARG A 252 5.11 0.83 -27.66
C ARG A 252 3.84 0.11 -27.31
N ILE A 253 3.84 -0.60 -26.19
CA ILE A 253 2.62 -1.20 -25.66
C ILE A 253 1.57 -0.09 -25.52
N PHE A 254 0.39 -0.34 -26.06
CA PHE A 254 -0.73 0.56 -26.03
C PHE A 254 -1.78 0.01 -25.09
N ILE A 255 -2.13 0.80 -24.08
CA ILE A 255 -3.22 0.53 -23.15
C ILE A 255 -4.19 1.70 -23.28
N ASP A 256 -5.47 1.39 -23.49
CA ASP A 256 -6.51 2.42 -23.50
C ASP A 256 -6.93 2.72 -22.06
N TRP A 257 -6.31 3.74 -21.47
CA TRP A 257 -6.60 4.19 -20.10
C TRP A 257 -7.83 5.10 -19.98
N THR A 258 -8.60 5.28 -21.07
CA THR A 258 -9.76 6.17 -21.08
C THR A 258 -10.75 5.78 -19.98
N GLY A 259 -11.06 6.73 -19.09
CA GLY A 259 -12.01 6.52 -17.99
C GLY A 259 -11.40 5.86 -16.74
N THR A 260 -10.19 5.31 -16.79
CA THR A 260 -9.58 4.63 -15.64
C THR A 260 -9.36 5.60 -14.47
N LYS A 261 -8.87 6.80 -14.76
CA LYS A 261 -8.56 7.85 -13.78
C LYS A 261 -9.80 8.29 -13.00
N GLU A 262 -10.94 8.37 -13.68
CA GLU A 262 -12.23 8.71 -13.09
C GLU A 262 -12.81 7.53 -12.27
N LYS A 263 -12.61 6.29 -12.73
CA LYS A 263 -13.04 5.07 -12.03
C LYS A 263 -12.37 4.89 -10.67
N VAL A 264 -11.10 5.28 -10.53
CA VAL A 264 -10.36 5.19 -9.26
C VAL A 264 -10.50 6.43 -8.36
N GLY A 265 -11.07 7.53 -8.86
CA GLY A 265 -11.18 8.79 -8.12
C GLY A 265 -9.82 9.44 -7.78
N THR A 266 -9.87 10.58 -7.08
CA THR A 266 -8.67 11.37 -6.74
C THR A 266 -8.43 11.35 -5.23
N PRO A 267 -7.20 11.09 -4.76
CA PRO A 267 -6.89 11.16 -3.33
C PRO A 267 -7.10 12.56 -2.78
N LYS A 268 -7.65 12.66 -1.57
CA LYS A 268 -8.01 13.93 -0.92
C LYS A 268 -6.95 14.43 0.08
N SER A 269 -6.04 13.56 0.48
CA SER A 269 -5.07 13.81 1.54
C SER A 269 -3.67 13.35 1.12
N PRO A 270 -2.60 14.00 1.60
CA PRO A 270 -1.25 13.48 1.43
C PRO A 270 -1.06 12.21 2.24
N TRP A 271 -0.11 11.37 1.81
CA TRP A 271 0.30 10.18 2.56
C TRP A 271 0.95 10.58 3.89
N PRO A 272 0.54 9.94 5.01
CA PRO A 272 1.18 10.12 6.31
C PRO A 272 2.67 9.76 6.35
N ALA A 273 3.41 10.37 7.27
CA ALA A 273 4.81 10.00 7.54
C ALA A 273 4.92 8.63 8.25
N HIS A 274 3.93 8.28 9.06
CA HIS A 274 3.76 6.99 9.72
C HIS A 274 2.45 6.38 9.24
N VAL A 275 2.51 5.27 8.50
CA VAL A 275 1.34 4.70 7.83
C VAL A 275 1.24 3.19 8.05
N TYR A 276 0.05 2.72 8.46
CA TYR A 276 -0.35 1.33 8.33
C TYR A 276 -0.99 1.14 6.95
N ALA A 277 -0.29 0.45 6.05
CA ALA A 277 -0.71 0.18 4.68
C ALA A 277 -0.69 -1.33 4.41
N PRO A 278 -1.68 -2.09 4.90
CA PRO A 278 -1.75 -3.53 4.69
C PRO A 278 -1.96 -3.89 3.23
N TYR A 279 -1.40 -5.04 2.82
CA TYR A 279 -1.52 -5.52 1.45
C TYR A 279 -2.93 -6.07 1.19
N VAL A 280 -3.47 -5.76 0.02
CA VAL A 280 -4.71 -6.33 -0.52
C VAL A 280 -4.33 -7.07 -1.79
N ASP A 281 -4.50 -8.40 -1.80
CA ASP A 281 -4.43 -9.18 -3.02
C ASP A 281 -5.65 -8.83 -3.89
N PHE A 282 -5.42 -7.90 -4.81
CA PHE A 282 -6.41 -7.31 -5.69
C PHE A 282 -6.76 -8.23 -6.87
N THR A 283 -6.41 -9.51 -6.78
CA THR A 283 -6.74 -10.55 -7.76
C THR A 283 -7.72 -11.59 -7.20
N LEU A 284 -7.95 -11.59 -5.89
CA LEU A 284 -8.93 -12.46 -5.26
C LEU A 284 -10.35 -12.12 -5.71
N ASN A 285 -11.20 -13.14 -5.82
CA ASN A 285 -12.62 -12.99 -6.14
C ASN A 285 -13.35 -12.14 -5.08
N SER A 286 -12.95 -12.29 -3.82
CA SER A 286 -13.48 -11.49 -2.71
C SER A 286 -12.50 -10.39 -2.34
N GLN A 287 -12.96 -9.15 -2.40
CA GLN A 287 -12.18 -7.97 -2.03
C GLN A 287 -12.76 -7.31 -0.77
N PRO A 288 -11.91 -6.84 0.16
CA PRO A 288 -12.40 -6.16 1.36
C PRO A 288 -13.17 -4.88 0.99
N ASP A 289 -14.06 -4.45 1.88
CA ASP A 289 -14.74 -3.16 1.77
C ASP A 289 -13.82 -2.07 2.35
N LEU A 290 -12.97 -1.50 1.48
CA LEU A 290 -11.95 -0.53 1.85
C LEU A 290 -12.54 0.73 2.51
N ALA A 291 -13.68 1.21 2.00
CA ALA A 291 -14.33 2.40 2.54
C ALA A 291 -14.91 2.15 3.93
N SER A 292 -15.53 0.98 4.14
CA SER A 292 -16.00 0.56 5.46
C SER A 292 -14.84 0.39 6.45
N LEU A 293 -13.71 -0.20 6.00
CA LEU A 293 -12.50 -0.34 6.80
C LEU A 293 -11.90 1.00 7.25
N ALA A 294 -11.89 1.99 6.35
CA ALA A 294 -11.47 3.35 6.67
C ALA A 294 -12.38 3.99 7.72
N GLN A 295 -13.70 3.83 7.59
CA GLN A 295 -14.68 4.47 8.48
C GLN A 295 -14.79 3.79 9.86
N ASN A 296 -14.72 2.46 9.90
CA ASN A 296 -15.08 1.69 11.08
C ASN A 296 -13.87 1.09 11.80
N GLN A 297 -12.75 0.89 11.11
CA GLN A 297 -11.52 0.29 11.67
C GLN A 297 -10.31 1.22 11.59
N ASN A 298 -10.48 2.45 11.06
CA ASN A 298 -9.41 3.43 10.86
C ASN A 298 -8.25 2.91 9.96
N VAL A 299 -8.52 1.91 9.12
CA VAL A 299 -7.56 1.43 8.11
C VAL A 299 -7.80 2.23 6.84
N THR A 300 -7.04 3.30 6.68
CA THR A 300 -7.28 4.33 5.65
C THR A 300 -6.36 4.21 4.44
N HIS A 301 -5.26 3.47 4.55
CA HIS A 301 -4.27 3.32 3.48
C HIS A 301 -4.06 1.84 3.19
N PHE A 302 -3.88 1.49 1.92
CA PHE A 302 -3.71 0.09 1.49
C PHE A 302 -2.65 -0.03 0.40
N THR A 303 -2.03 -1.20 0.31
CA THR A 303 -1.10 -1.57 -0.75
C THR A 303 -1.78 -2.57 -1.69
N MET A 304 -2.15 -2.13 -2.89
CA MET A 304 -2.86 -2.96 -3.87
C MET A 304 -1.86 -3.85 -4.61
N ALA A 305 -1.99 -5.16 -4.44
CA ALA A 305 -1.02 -6.16 -4.86
C ALA A 305 -1.65 -7.20 -5.80
N PHE A 306 -1.04 -7.63 -6.90
CA PHE A 306 0.17 -7.08 -7.52
C PHE A 306 -0.06 -6.75 -8.98
N VAL A 307 0.55 -5.66 -9.43
CA VAL A 307 0.76 -5.44 -10.86
C VAL A 307 1.98 -6.24 -11.31
N VAL A 308 1.79 -7.06 -12.33
CA VAL A 308 2.83 -7.90 -12.95
C VAL A 308 2.74 -7.83 -14.46
N SER A 309 3.78 -8.29 -15.14
CA SER A 309 3.70 -8.52 -16.58
C SER A 309 2.71 -9.65 -16.88
N LYS A 310 2.00 -9.55 -18.01
CA LYS A 310 1.13 -10.62 -18.51
C LYS A 310 1.83 -11.98 -18.57
N ASP A 311 3.11 -11.97 -18.98
CA ASP A 311 4.02 -13.11 -18.91
C ASP A 311 5.49 -12.62 -18.96
N ALA A 312 6.45 -13.54 -18.94
CA ALA A 312 7.88 -13.24 -18.90
C ALA A 312 8.42 -12.56 -20.18
N GLU A 313 7.71 -12.67 -21.31
CA GLU A 313 8.16 -12.13 -22.60
C GLU A 313 7.31 -10.95 -23.08
N THR A 314 6.16 -10.72 -22.44
CA THR A 314 5.21 -9.68 -22.80
C THR A 314 5.23 -8.55 -21.77
N CYS A 315 5.79 -7.40 -22.15
CA CYS A 315 5.86 -6.16 -21.37
C CYS A 315 4.47 -5.47 -21.23
N LEU A 316 3.43 -6.19 -20.84
CA LEU A 316 2.07 -5.66 -20.66
C LEU A 316 1.67 -5.75 -19.18
N PRO A 317 1.46 -4.62 -18.47
CA PRO A 317 0.99 -4.65 -17.09
C PRO A 317 -0.43 -5.20 -16.95
N THR A 318 -0.60 -6.04 -15.94
CA THR A 318 -1.86 -6.71 -15.56
C THR A 318 -1.94 -6.84 -14.04
N TRP A 319 -3.13 -7.04 -13.49
CA TRP A 319 -3.30 -7.49 -12.10
C TRP A 319 -3.16 -9.00 -12.04
N GLY A 320 -2.02 -9.47 -11.52
CA GLY A 320 -1.69 -10.89 -11.36
C GLY A 320 -1.87 -11.78 -12.59
N THR A 321 -1.73 -11.24 -13.81
CA THR A 321 -2.07 -11.90 -15.10
C THR A 321 -3.55 -12.21 -15.33
N ALA A 322 -4.40 -11.98 -14.32
CA ALA A 322 -5.81 -12.32 -14.32
C ALA A 322 -6.70 -11.20 -14.89
N TYR A 323 -6.36 -9.94 -14.62
CA TYR A 323 -7.18 -8.80 -15.04
C TYR A 323 -6.37 -7.74 -15.78
N ASN A 324 -7.01 -7.12 -16.78
CA ASN A 324 -6.44 -5.98 -17.49
C ASN A 324 -6.31 -4.78 -16.53
N ILE A 325 -5.21 -4.03 -16.66
CA ILE A 325 -4.95 -2.92 -15.75
C ILE A 325 -5.80 -1.66 -16.04
N ASN A 326 -6.33 -1.49 -17.24
CA ASN A 326 -7.10 -0.29 -17.59
C ASN A 326 -8.60 -0.41 -17.30
N ASP A 327 -9.12 -1.63 -17.23
CA ASP A 327 -10.55 -1.87 -17.06
C ASP A 327 -10.80 -2.95 -16.02
N TYR A 328 -10.57 -2.59 -14.76
CA TYR A 328 -10.83 -3.47 -13.63
C TYR A 328 -12.02 -2.99 -12.81
N ALA A 329 -13.04 -3.84 -12.68
CA ALA A 329 -14.31 -3.51 -12.02
C ALA A 329 -14.12 -3.04 -10.55
N GLN A 330 -13.08 -3.53 -9.88
CA GLN A 330 -12.81 -3.22 -8.48
C GLN A 330 -12.22 -1.82 -8.25
N TYR A 331 -11.92 -1.06 -9.31
CA TYR A 331 -11.46 0.34 -9.17
C TYR A 331 -12.48 1.27 -8.48
N SER A 332 -13.76 0.94 -8.55
CA SER A 332 -14.82 1.59 -7.78
C SER A 332 -14.56 1.54 -6.26
N LYS A 333 -13.92 0.49 -5.73
CA LYS A 333 -13.54 0.37 -4.30
C LYS A 333 -12.44 1.35 -3.91
N ILE A 334 -11.45 1.57 -4.78
CA ILE A 334 -10.41 2.59 -4.57
C ILE A 334 -11.04 3.99 -4.55
N LYS A 335 -11.97 4.25 -5.46
CA LYS A 335 -12.72 5.51 -5.46
C LYS A 335 -13.50 5.71 -4.17
N ALA A 336 -14.25 4.71 -3.72
CA ALA A 336 -15.00 4.78 -2.47
C ALA A 336 -14.10 5.02 -1.25
N LEU A 337 -12.92 4.38 -1.21
CA LEU A 337 -11.91 4.64 -0.18
C LEU A 337 -11.43 6.09 -0.19
N ARG A 338 -11.07 6.62 -1.37
CA ARG A 338 -10.64 8.02 -1.53
C ARG A 338 -11.74 9.01 -1.17
N GLU A 339 -12.98 8.66 -1.46
CA GLU A 339 -14.14 9.43 -1.03
C GLU A 339 -14.28 9.45 0.49
N ALA A 340 -13.97 8.34 1.17
CA ALA A 340 -13.89 8.20 2.62
C ALA A 340 -12.61 8.81 3.25
N GLY A 341 -11.72 9.41 2.46
CA GLY A 341 -10.52 10.11 2.94
C GLY A 341 -9.26 9.24 3.03
N GLY A 342 -9.31 8.01 2.54
CA GLY A 342 -8.15 7.13 2.41
C GLY A 342 -7.41 7.28 1.07
N ASP A 343 -6.39 6.46 0.87
CA ASP A 343 -5.68 6.35 -0.42
C ASP A 343 -5.02 4.97 -0.58
N VAL A 344 -4.49 4.69 -1.77
CA VAL A 344 -3.78 3.44 -2.08
C VAL A 344 -2.43 3.69 -2.71
N MET A 345 -1.48 2.82 -2.39
CA MET A 345 -0.28 2.61 -3.21
C MET A 345 -0.47 1.34 -4.03
N VAL A 346 0.25 1.23 -5.15
CA VAL A 346 0.26 0.00 -5.95
C VAL A 346 1.61 -0.68 -5.80
N SER A 347 1.59 -1.98 -5.55
CA SER A 347 2.78 -2.81 -5.51
C SER A 347 2.99 -3.54 -6.85
N ILE A 348 4.18 -3.41 -7.41
CA ILE A 348 4.60 -4.05 -8.66
C ILE A 348 5.57 -5.19 -8.33
N GLY A 349 5.21 -6.43 -8.68
CA GLY A 349 6.04 -7.61 -8.45
C GLY A 349 5.33 -8.67 -7.62
N GLY A 350 5.93 -9.03 -6.49
CA GLY A 350 5.47 -10.10 -5.60
C GLY A 350 6.06 -11.48 -5.93
N ALA A 351 5.70 -12.48 -5.13
CA ALA A 351 6.29 -13.82 -5.16
C ALA A 351 6.02 -14.60 -6.45
N ASN A 352 4.89 -14.31 -7.12
CA ASN A 352 4.42 -15.03 -8.29
C ASN A 352 4.44 -14.14 -9.55
N ASN A 353 4.66 -14.77 -10.71
CA ASN A 353 4.74 -14.15 -12.04
C ASN A 353 6.01 -13.30 -12.28
N ALA A 354 6.14 -12.79 -13.50
CA ALA A 354 7.27 -11.95 -13.90
C ALA A 354 6.96 -10.47 -13.59
N PRO A 355 7.84 -9.72 -12.89
CA PRO A 355 7.69 -8.29 -12.73
C PRO A 355 7.92 -7.58 -14.08
N LEU A 356 7.39 -6.35 -14.22
CA LEU A 356 7.57 -5.53 -15.43
C LEU A 356 9.04 -5.39 -15.83
N ALA A 357 9.94 -5.23 -14.85
CA ALA A 357 11.36 -5.07 -15.12
C ALA A 357 12.03 -6.31 -15.75
N ALA A 358 11.47 -7.51 -15.53
CA ALA A 358 11.97 -8.75 -16.14
C ALA A 358 11.51 -8.90 -17.59
N SER A 359 10.24 -8.57 -17.87
CA SER A 359 9.65 -8.75 -19.21
C SER A 359 9.96 -7.58 -20.15
N CYS A 360 9.92 -6.34 -19.66
CA CYS A 360 10.28 -5.16 -20.45
C CYS A 360 11.79 -5.12 -20.68
N LYS A 361 12.24 -5.28 -21.93
CA LYS A 361 13.67 -5.28 -22.28
C LYS A 361 14.25 -3.88 -22.47
N ASN A 362 13.38 -2.86 -22.62
CA ASN A 362 13.75 -1.47 -22.83
C ASN A 362 13.40 -0.61 -21.59
N VAL A 363 14.37 0.19 -21.11
CA VAL A 363 14.20 1.11 -19.96
C VAL A 363 13.12 2.15 -20.21
N GLN A 364 13.01 2.69 -21.43
CA GLN A 364 12.03 3.72 -21.77
C GLN A 364 10.60 3.18 -21.73
N ASP A 365 10.40 1.92 -22.13
CA ASP A 365 9.08 1.27 -22.08
C ASP A 365 8.67 1.04 -20.63
N LEU A 366 9.62 0.55 -19.82
CA LEU A 366 9.41 0.35 -18.39
C LEU A 366 9.11 1.67 -17.66
N LYS A 367 9.88 2.73 -17.98
CA LYS A 367 9.64 4.10 -17.49
C LYS A 367 8.23 4.56 -17.83
N GLN A 368 7.79 4.36 -19.08
CA GLN A 368 6.45 4.76 -19.52
C GLN A 368 5.37 3.98 -18.76
N HIS A 369 5.54 2.67 -18.55
CA HIS A 369 4.58 1.90 -17.75
C HIS A 369 4.48 2.41 -16.31
N TYR A 370 5.60 2.71 -15.66
CA TYR A 370 5.56 3.28 -14.31
C TYR A 370 4.87 4.65 -14.28
N TYR A 371 5.13 5.49 -15.29
CA TYR A 371 4.44 6.77 -15.45
C TYR A 371 2.93 6.58 -15.62
N ASP A 372 2.51 5.72 -16.55
CA ASP A 372 1.12 5.50 -16.90
C ASP A 372 0.32 4.88 -15.76
N ILE A 373 0.90 3.92 -15.02
CA ILE A 373 0.28 3.32 -13.84
C ILE A 373 0.00 4.40 -12.80
N VAL A 374 1.00 5.23 -12.47
CA VAL A 374 0.85 6.30 -11.49
C VAL A 374 -0.16 7.35 -11.93
N ASP A 375 -0.12 7.76 -13.20
CA ASP A 375 -1.01 8.81 -13.70
C ASP A 375 -2.47 8.34 -13.80
N ASN A 376 -2.71 7.15 -14.34
CA ASN A 376 -4.06 6.66 -14.60
C ASN A 376 -4.72 6.05 -13.37
N LEU A 377 -3.94 5.67 -12.35
CA LEU A 377 -4.48 5.23 -11.06
C LEU A 377 -4.48 6.35 -9.99
N ASN A 378 -4.11 7.59 -10.35
CA ASN A 378 -4.00 8.75 -9.45
C ASN A 378 -3.14 8.46 -8.20
N LEU A 379 -1.99 7.82 -8.37
CA LEU A 379 -1.14 7.41 -7.24
C LEU A 379 -0.21 8.53 -6.78
N ASN A 380 0.05 8.54 -5.48
CA ASN A 380 1.11 9.34 -4.86
C ASN A 380 2.31 8.49 -4.41
N VAL A 381 2.13 7.17 -4.35
CA VAL A 381 3.12 6.23 -3.84
C VAL A 381 3.09 4.95 -4.68
N LEU A 382 4.26 4.40 -4.98
CA LEU A 382 4.46 3.15 -5.68
C LEU A 382 5.40 2.25 -4.88
N ASP A 383 5.06 0.98 -4.78
CA ASP A 383 5.86 -0.06 -4.15
C ASP A 383 6.41 -1.01 -5.22
N PHE A 384 7.64 -1.46 -5.04
CA PHE A 384 8.25 -2.52 -5.83
C PHE A 384 8.58 -3.68 -4.91
N ASP A 385 7.80 -4.75 -5.02
CA ASP A 385 8.01 -5.96 -4.25
C ASP A 385 8.89 -6.93 -5.05
N ILE A 386 10.13 -7.10 -4.59
CA ILE A 386 11.22 -7.72 -5.36
C ILE A 386 11.65 -9.01 -4.66
N GLU A 387 11.07 -10.12 -5.11
CA GLU A 387 11.13 -11.40 -4.41
C GLU A 387 11.68 -12.54 -5.26
N GLY A 388 11.82 -13.70 -4.63
CA GLY A 388 12.08 -14.97 -5.30
C GLY A 388 13.34 -14.92 -6.16
N THR A 389 13.26 -15.43 -7.38
CA THR A 389 14.41 -15.39 -8.31
C THR A 389 14.74 -13.98 -8.81
N TRP A 390 13.80 -13.04 -8.72
CA TRP A 390 13.94 -11.69 -9.27
C TRP A 390 14.82 -10.79 -8.41
N VAL A 391 14.95 -11.08 -7.10
CA VAL A 391 15.90 -10.36 -6.22
C VAL A 391 17.36 -10.63 -6.59
N ALA A 392 17.64 -11.74 -7.29
CA ALA A 392 18.98 -12.11 -7.76
C ALA A 392 19.19 -11.78 -9.27
N ASP A 393 18.16 -11.29 -9.97
CA ASP A 393 18.25 -10.97 -11.40
C ASP A 393 18.76 -9.53 -11.59
N HIS A 394 20.09 -9.39 -11.58
CA HIS A 394 20.78 -8.09 -11.69
C HIS A 394 20.39 -7.31 -12.95
N GLU A 395 20.07 -7.98 -14.07
CA GLU A 395 19.62 -7.29 -15.29
C GLU A 395 18.28 -6.58 -15.05
N SER A 396 17.31 -7.29 -14.46
CA SER A 396 16.00 -6.71 -14.13
C SER A 396 16.13 -5.60 -13.08
N ILE A 397 17.01 -5.76 -12.09
CA ILE A 397 17.26 -4.77 -11.03
C ILE A 397 17.86 -3.50 -11.63
N ASN A 398 18.90 -3.66 -12.46
CA ASN A 398 19.56 -2.53 -13.08
C ASN A 398 18.58 -1.74 -13.95
N ARG A 399 17.77 -2.45 -14.74
CA ARG A 399 16.73 -1.85 -15.60
C ARG A 399 15.64 -1.18 -14.79
N ARG A 400 15.15 -1.82 -13.71
CA ARG A 400 14.15 -1.25 -12.80
C ARG A 400 14.64 0.07 -12.24
N ASN A 401 15.82 0.08 -11.63
CA ASN A 401 16.34 1.25 -10.93
C ASN A 401 16.65 2.40 -11.92
N GLU A 402 17.08 2.09 -13.14
CA GLU A 402 17.25 3.10 -14.21
C GLU A 402 15.91 3.71 -14.63
N ALA A 403 14.90 2.88 -14.86
CA ALA A 403 13.55 3.33 -15.22
C ALA A 403 12.89 4.12 -14.08
N VAL A 404 13.04 3.68 -12.83
CA VAL A 404 12.54 4.36 -11.63
C VAL A 404 13.17 5.75 -11.53
N LYS A 405 14.50 5.86 -11.66
CA LYS A 405 15.16 7.17 -11.64
C LYS A 405 14.64 8.08 -12.75
N ALA A 406 14.55 7.54 -13.97
CA ALA A 406 14.16 8.30 -15.14
C ALA A 406 12.71 8.78 -15.06
N VAL A 407 11.79 8.01 -14.45
CA VAL A 407 10.41 8.44 -14.22
C VAL A 407 10.29 9.42 -13.06
N GLN A 408 11.08 9.25 -11.99
CA GLN A 408 11.16 10.22 -10.89
C GLN A 408 11.58 11.62 -11.37
N ASP A 409 12.56 11.70 -12.28
CA ASP A 409 12.96 12.98 -12.87
C ASP A 409 11.83 13.64 -13.65
N THR A 410 11.07 12.85 -14.43
CA THR A 410 9.91 13.36 -15.16
C THR A 410 8.83 13.89 -14.21
N TRP A 411 8.47 13.14 -13.17
CA TRP A 411 7.50 13.63 -12.17
C TRP A 411 8.00 14.89 -11.45
N LYS A 412 9.30 14.96 -11.16
CA LYS A 412 9.91 16.14 -10.53
C LYS A 412 9.85 17.37 -11.44
N GLU A 413 10.11 17.21 -12.74
CA GLU A 413 9.95 18.27 -13.74
C GLU A 413 8.49 18.75 -13.84
N GLU A 414 7.52 17.85 -13.64
CA GLU A 414 6.09 18.15 -13.57
C GLU A 414 5.65 18.75 -12.20
N GLY A 415 6.57 18.88 -11.24
CA GLY A 415 6.25 19.36 -9.89
C GLY A 415 5.50 18.35 -9.02
N ARG A 416 5.48 17.07 -9.41
CA ARG A 416 4.86 15.97 -8.66
C ARG A 416 5.90 15.29 -7.77
N LYS A 417 5.49 14.89 -6.57
CA LYS A 417 6.29 14.05 -5.67
C LYS A 417 5.62 12.70 -5.54
N ILE A 418 6.24 11.67 -6.11
CA ILE A 418 5.78 10.28 -6.01
C ILE A 418 6.74 9.52 -5.08
N GLY A 419 6.22 8.96 -4.00
CA GLY A 419 7.00 8.15 -3.07
C GLY A 419 7.32 6.78 -3.66
N ILE A 420 8.58 6.36 -3.63
CA ILE A 420 9.00 5.04 -4.08
C ILE A 420 9.42 4.18 -2.89
N TRP A 421 8.72 3.08 -2.68
CA TRP A 421 9.05 2.05 -1.69
C TRP A 421 9.57 0.81 -2.39
N TYR A 422 10.59 0.18 -1.82
CA TYR A 422 10.99 -1.19 -2.19
C TYR A 422 10.63 -2.13 -1.05
N THR A 423 9.94 -3.21 -1.37
CA THR A 423 9.62 -4.31 -0.46
C THR A 423 10.55 -5.48 -0.76
N LEU A 424 11.29 -5.93 0.27
CA LEU A 424 12.38 -6.90 0.11
C LEU A 424 12.29 -8.05 1.13
N PRO A 425 12.72 -9.27 0.74
CA PRO A 425 12.84 -10.38 1.68
C PRO A 425 13.99 -10.14 2.65
N ILE A 426 13.78 -10.50 3.92
CA ILE A 426 14.77 -10.26 4.98
C ILE A 426 14.90 -11.46 5.92
N LEU A 427 16.08 -11.62 6.53
CA LEU A 427 16.30 -12.52 7.66
C LEU A 427 16.41 -11.73 8.97
N PRO A 428 16.28 -12.35 10.16
CA PRO A 428 16.52 -11.64 11.42
C PRO A 428 17.94 -11.05 11.53
N THR A 429 18.87 -11.49 10.68
CA THR A 429 20.25 -11.01 10.54
C THR A 429 20.41 -9.86 9.52
N GLY A 430 19.32 -9.39 8.90
CA GLY A 430 19.33 -8.35 7.87
C GLY A 430 19.09 -8.88 6.45
N LEU A 431 19.18 -7.98 5.47
CA LEU A 431 19.07 -8.28 4.05
C LEU A 431 20.22 -9.19 3.60
N THR A 432 19.93 -10.09 2.67
CA THR A 432 20.96 -10.88 1.98
C THR A 432 21.79 -10.00 1.04
N ALA A 433 22.89 -10.55 0.49
CA ALA A 433 23.71 -9.83 -0.49
C ALA A 433 22.90 -9.36 -1.71
N GLU A 434 21.96 -10.18 -2.19
CA GLU A 434 21.11 -9.81 -3.33
C GLU A 434 20.11 -8.71 -2.97
N GLY A 435 19.52 -8.75 -1.77
CA GLY A 435 18.66 -7.67 -1.27
C GLY A 435 19.44 -6.35 -1.10
N LEU A 436 20.69 -6.41 -0.65
CA LEU A 436 21.56 -5.23 -0.56
C LEU A 436 21.91 -4.68 -1.95
N TYR A 437 22.19 -5.55 -2.92
CA TYR A 437 22.51 -5.14 -4.29
C TYR A 437 21.38 -4.29 -4.90
N VAL A 438 20.11 -4.64 -4.65
CA VAL A 438 18.96 -3.83 -5.11
C VAL A 438 19.07 -2.38 -4.63
N LEU A 439 19.40 -2.17 -3.36
CA LEU A 439 19.47 -0.85 -2.73
C LEU A 439 20.74 -0.09 -3.11
N GLU A 440 21.87 -0.79 -3.19
CA GLU A 440 23.16 -0.22 -3.62
C GLU A 440 23.07 0.28 -5.06
N ASP A 441 22.47 -0.52 -5.96
CA ASP A 441 22.26 -0.12 -7.35
C ASP A 441 21.27 1.05 -7.47
N ALA A 442 20.20 1.06 -6.66
CA ALA A 442 19.27 2.19 -6.60
C ALA A 442 19.96 3.49 -6.17
N LYS A 443 20.79 3.44 -5.11
CA LYS A 443 21.62 4.57 -4.66
C LYS A 443 22.61 5.01 -5.74
N ALA A 444 23.25 4.06 -6.44
CA ALA A 444 24.21 4.35 -7.51
C ALA A 444 23.56 5.06 -8.70
N LYS A 445 22.33 4.68 -9.07
CA LYS A 445 21.53 5.36 -10.10
C LYS A 445 20.85 6.65 -9.61
N GLY A 446 20.94 6.93 -8.31
CA GLY A 446 20.39 8.14 -7.69
C GLY A 446 18.88 8.11 -7.47
N VAL A 447 18.29 6.91 -7.37
CA VAL A 447 16.86 6.74 -7.03
C VAL A 447 16.61 7.35 -5.65
N ASP A 448 15.57 8.18 -5.56
CA ASP A 448 15.13 8.77 -4.29
C ASP A 448 14.07 7.87 -3.64
N LEU A 449 14.49 7.01 -2.71
CA LEU A 449 13.58 6.12 -2.01
C LEU A 449 12.83 6.86 -0.90
N ALA A 450 11.50 6.76 -0.92
CA ALA A 450 10.66 7.13 0.22
C ALA A 450 10.86 6.16 1.39
N GLY A 451 11.09 4.88 1.09
CA GLY A 451 11.44 3.90 2.11
C GLY A 451 11.82 2.52 1.58
N VAL A 452 12.25 1.67 2.50
CA VAL A 452 12.54 0.24 2.33
C VAL A 452 11.66 -0.53 3.32
N ASN A 453 10.68 -1.23 2.79
CA ASN A 453 9.82 -2.14 3.53
C ASN A 453 10.42 -3.54 3.49
N VAL A 454 10.29 -4.31 4.56
CA VAL A 454 10.79 -5.68 4.58
C VAL A 454 9.73 -6.67 5.01
N MET A 455 9.73 -7.80 4.32
CA MET A 455 8.85 -8.93 4.59
C MET A 455 9.41 -9.73 5.75
N THR A 456 8.99 -9.39 6.96
CA THR A 456 9.40 -10.05 8.21
C THR A 456 8.61 -11.34 8.40
N MET A 457 8.78 -12.27 7.45
CA MET A 457 8.07 -13.54 7.31
C MET A 457 8.97 -14.58 6.65
N ASP A 458 8.56 -15.85 6.74
CA ASP A 458 9.14 -16.98 6.00
C ASP A 458 10.67 -17.09 6.06
N TYR A 459 11.21 -17.00 7.28
CA TYR A 459 12.66 -16.97 7.51
C TYR A 459 13.36 -18.31 7.21
N GLY A 460 12.58 -19.35 6.97
CA GLY A 460 13.06 -20.69 6.63
C GLY A 460 13.07 -21.63 7.82
N ASN A 461 13.20 -22.93 7.51
CA ASN A 461 13.12 -23.99 8.50
C ASN A 461 14.17 -23.78 9.60
N SER A 462 13.72 -23.72 10.86
CA SER A 462 14.50 -23.60 12.11
C SER A 462 14.84 -22.20 12.64
N ILE A 463 14.57 -21.09 11.94
CA ILE A 463 14.97 -19.76 12.42
C ILE A 463 13.95 -19.20 13.43
N CYS A 464 12.68 -19.05 13.01
CA CYS A 464 11.64 -18.38 13.80
C CYS A 464 10.42 -19.28 14.04
N GLN A 465 10.69 -20.54 14.39
CA GLN A 465 9.66 -21.55 14.62
C GLN A 465 8.84 -21.20 15.87
N SER A 466 7.53 -21.00 15.70
CA SER A 466 6.64 -20.42 16.71
C SER A 466 5.28 -21.11 16.85
N ASP A 467 4.96 -22.17 16.09
CA ASP A 467 3.67 -22.89 16.27
C ASP A 467 3.44 -23.32 17.73
N GLY A 468 2.30 -22.93 18.28
CA GLY A 468 1.88 -23.26 19.63
C GLY A 468 2.53 -22.41 20.73
N THR A 469 3.16 -21.28 20.39
CA THR A 469 3.93 -20.46 21.33
C THR A 469 3.36 -19.05 21.58
N GLU A 470 2.06 -18.83 21.35
CA GLU A 470 1.42 -17.54 21.61
C GLU A 470 1.76 -16.97 23.00
N GLY A 471 2.13 -15.70 23.05
CA GLY A 471 2.62 -14.99 24.24
C GLY A 471 4.14 -15.02 24.44
N GLN A 472 4.91 -15.79 23.66
CA GLN A 472 6.38 -15.84 23.76
C GLN A 472 7.10 -14.84 22.85
N ASN A 473 6.37 -14.21 21.93
CA ASN A 473 6.84 -13.21 20.97
C ASN A 473 8.02 -13.70 20.09
N ILE A 474 8.04 -14.97 19.67
CA ILE A 474 9.19 -15.52 18.92
C ILE A 474 9.28 -14.85 17.54
N HIS A 475 8.18 -14.82 16.79
CA HIS A 475 8.16 -14.29 15.43
C HIS A 475 8.30 -12.76 15.43
N GLY A 476 7.69 -12.09 16.42
CA GLY A 476 7.83 -10.65 16.65
C GLY A 476 9.28 -10.25 16.97
N LYS A 477 10.02 -11.04 17.76
CA LYS A 477 11.46 -10.79 18.01
C LYS A 477 12.30 -10.97 16.75
N CYS A 478 11.93 -11.90 15.88
CA CYS A 478 12.57 -12.04 14.57
C CYS A 478 12.36 -10.80 13.72
N ALA A 479 11.13 -10.28 13.67
CA ALA A 479 10.79 -9.05 12.95
C ALA A 479 11.57 -7.83 13.49
N THR A 480 11.59 -7.61 14.80
CA THR A 480 12.33 -6.47 15.38
C THR A 480 13.85 -6.61 15.22
N SER A 481 14.39 -7.83 15.25
CA SER A 481 15.81 -8.10 14.95
C SER A 481 16.14 -7.81 13.48
N ALA A 482 15.23 -8.14 12.56
CA ALA A 482 15.41 -7.82 11.14
C ALA A 482 15.49 -6.29 10.91
N ILE A 483 14.61 -5.51 11.58
CA ILE A 483 14.63 -4.04 11.52
C ILE A 483 15.92 -3.46 12.09
N GLU A 484 16.40 -3.96 13.24
CA GLU A 484 17.67 -3.52 13.82
C GLU A 484 18.87 -3.76 12.90
N ASN A 485 18.94 -4.94 12.28
CA ASN A 485 20.04 -5.26 11.36
C ASN A 485 19.91 -4.50 10.04
N MET A 486 18.69 -4.31 9.53
CA MET A 486 18.46 -3.46 8.36
C MET A 486 18.88 -2.02 8.63
N HIS A 487 18.57 -1.43 9.79
CA HIS A 487 19.03 -0.09 10.16
C HIS A 487 20.55 0.03 10.01
N SER A 488 21.29 -0.94 10.54
CA SER A 488 22.75 -0.99 10.44
C SER A 488 23.26 -1.11 8.99
N GLN A 489 22.55 -1.84 8.13
CA GLN A 489 22.87 -1.96 6.71
C GLN A 489 22.55 -0.67 5.93
N LEU A 490 21.37 -0.08 6.15
CA LEU A 490 20.96 1.16 5.51
C LEU A 490 21.88 2.33 5.86
N LYS A 491 22.43 2.38 7.09
CA LYS A 491 23.45 3.38 7.47
C LYS A 491 24.74 3.28 6.67
N GLN A 492 25.07 2.10 6.14
CA GLN A 492 26.26 1.90 5.30
C GLN A 492 26.01 2.36 3.85
N ILE A 493 24.77 2.26 3.37
CA ILE A 493 24.38 2.68 2.00
C ILE A 493 24.07 4.19 1.97
N PHE A 494 23.26 4.68 2.91
CA PHE A 494 22.83 6.06 3.02
C PHE A 494 23.60 6.80 4.12
N THR A 495 24.91 6.90 3.92
CA THR A 495 25.86 7.49 4.88
C THR A 495 25.58 8.96 5.23
N ASP A 496 24.77 9.64 4.42
CA ASP A 496 24.36 11.04 4.59
C ASP A 496 23.15 11.23 5.51
N LYS A 497 22.45 10.16 5.92
CA LYS A 497 21.21 10.24 6.73
C LYS A 497 21.46 9.99 8.21
N SER A 498 20.73 10.71 9.06
CA SER A 498 20.66 10.49 10.51
C SER A 498 19.91 9.19 10.85
N ASP A 499 20.02 8.71 12.09
CA ASP A 499 19.34 7.49 12.52
C ASP A 499 17.81 7.64 12.50
N ALA A 500 17.30 8.84 12.82
CA ALA A 500 15.88 9.16 12.71
C ALA A 500 15.38 9.11 11.26
N GLU A 501 16.17 9.64 10.32
CA GLU A 501 15.84 9.57 8.89
C GLU A 501 15.92 8.13 8.35
N ILE A 502 16.88 7.32 8.81
CA ILE A 502 16.91 5.89 8.45
C ILE A 502 15.69 5.18 9.01
N ASN A 503 15.36 5.35 10.30
CA ASN A 503 14.17 4.73 10.89
C ASN A 503 12.90 5.12 10.13
N ALA A 504 12.71 6.41 9.82
CA ALA A 504 11.55 6.89 9.07
C ALA A 504 11.48 6.32 7.64
N MET A 505 12.60 5.89 7.06
CA MET A 505 12.62 5.19 5.76
C MET A 505 12.32 3.70 5.88
N MET A 506 12.37 3.09 7.07
CA MET A 506 12.16 1.65 7.23
C MET A 506 10.67 1.32 7.38
N GLY A 507 10.26 0.19 6.81
CA GLY A 507 8.95 -0.41 7.03
C GLY A 507 9.04 -1.90 7.36
N THR A 508 8.04 -2.43 8.07
CA THR A 508 7.95 -3.85 8.43
C THR A 508 6.61 -4.43 8.00
N THR A 509 6.64 -5.56 7.31
CA THR A 509 5.43 -6.26 6.85
C THR A 509 5.50 -7.73 7.26
N PRO A 510 4.88 -8.12 8.38
CA PRO A 510 4.72 -9.53 8.75
C PRO A 510 3.62 -10.21 7.93
N MET A 511 3.72 -11.53 7.78
CA MET A 511 2.58 -12.37 7.39
C MET A 511 1.85 -12.79 8.65
N ILE A 512 0.56 -12.44 8.77
CA ILE A 512 -0.21 -12.67 10.01
C ILE A 512 -0.68 -14.12 10.14
N GLY A 513 -0.77 -14.68 11.34
CA GLY A 513 -1.19 -16.07 11.52
C GLY A 513 -0.18 -17.08 10.97
N TYR A 514 -0.64 -18.17 10.36
CA TYR A 514 0.23 -19.23 9.83
C TYR A 514 0.89 -18.79 8.52
N ASN A 515 2.23 -18.89 8.47
CA ASN A 515 3.03 -18.54 7.30
C ASN A 515 3.30 -19.75 6.40
N ASP A 516 3.87 -19.51 5.22
CA ASP A 516 4.17 -20.54 4.22
C ASP A 516 5.26 -21.52 4.71
N VAL A 517 6.24 -21.03 5.48
CA VAL A 517 7.23 -21.86 6.16
C VAL A 517 6.58 -22.62 7.31
N GLN A 518 6.57 -23.95 7.20
CA GLN A 518 6.00 -24.83 8.21
C GLN A 518 6.59 -24.52 9.61
N GLY A 519 5.69 -24.34 10.58
CA GLY A 519 6.03 -24.07 11.97
C GLY A 519 6.22 -22.59 12.31
N GLU A 520 6.19 -21.68 11.33
CA GLU A 520 6.11 -20.24 11.57
C GLU A 520 4.66 -19.77 11.71
N VAL A 521 4.39 -19.06 12.82
CA VAL A 521 3.10 -18.45 13.12
C VAL A 521 3.32 -17.08 13.76
N PHE A 522 2.76 -16.03 13.17
CA PHE A 522 2.73 -14.68 13.73
C PHE A 522 1.43 -14.45 14.49
N TYR A 523 1.51 -14.36 15.81
CA TYR A 523 0.34 -14.23 16.68
C TYR A 523 0.07 -12.78 17.12
N MET A 524 -1.03 -12.58 17.86
CA MET A 524 -1.43 -11.28 18.40
C MET A 524 -0.40 -10.68 19.36
N SER A 525 0.33 -11.52 20.11
CA SER A 525 1.41 -11.05 20.98
C SER A 525 2.60 -10.49 20.18
N ASP A 526 2.94 -11.13 19.05
CA ASP A 526 3.96 -10.65 18.10
C ASP A 526 3.54 -9.30 17.48
N ALA A 527 2.27 -9.16 17.08
CA ALA A 527 1.73 -7.93 16.50
C ALA A 527 1.91 -6.72 17.44
N LYS A 528 1.62 -6.91 18.73
CA LYS A 528 1.80 -5.86 19.76
C LYS A 528 3.26 -5.48 19.94
N LEU A 529 4.17 -6.45 19.91
CA LEU A 529 5.60 -6.19 20.00
C LEU A 529 6.10 -5.40 18.78
N VAL A 530 5.70 -5.79 17.58
CA VAL A 530 6.07 -5.09 16.34
C VAL A 530 5.53 -3.66 16.33
N MET A 531 4.26 -3.46 16.72
CA MET A 531 3.66 -2.12 16.83
C MET A 531 4.45 -1.24 17.82
N GLN A 532 4.82 -1.78 18.98
CA GLN A 532 5.61 -1.07 19.98
C GLN A 532 6.98 -0.67 19.44
N ASP A 533 7.76 -1.61 18.90
CA ASP A 533 9.10 -1.35 18.37
C ASP A 533 9.06 -0.35 17.20
N ALA A 534 8.07 -0.50 16.31
CA ALA A 534 7.87 0.41 15.18
C ALA A 534 7.58 1.85 15.63
N THR A 535 6.74 2.00 16.66
CA THR A 535 6.40 3.31 17.24
C THR A 535 7.60 3.93 17.98
N GLU A 536 8.33 3.15 18.76
CA GLU A 536 9.49 3.63 19.54
C GLU A 536 10.65 4.08 18.63
N ARG A 537 10.84 3.43 17.49
CA ARG A 537 11.86 3.79 16.50
C ARG A 537 11.44 4.94 15.59
N GLY A 538 10.13 5.16 15.42
CA GLY A 538 9.58 6.08 14.43
C GLY A 538 9.70 5.54 13.00
N LEU A 539 9.31 4.29 12.78
CA LEU A 539 9.32 3.68 11.44
C LEU A 539 8.35 4.39 10.49
N GLY A 540 8.61 4.37 9.18
CA GLY A 540 7.72 4.99 8.20
C GLY A 540 6.45 4.20 7.91
N MET A 541 6.55 2.86 7.91
CA MET A 541 5.43 2.01 7.50
C MET A 541 5.32 0.71 8.32
N ILE A 542 4.08 0.31 8.59
CA ILE A 542 3.74 -1.07 8.95
C ILE A 542 2.79 -1.60 7.87
N GLY A 543 3.04 -2.81 7.38
CA GLY A 543 2.11 -3.57 6.55
C GLY A 543 1.76 -4.90 7.20
N ILE A 544 0.80 -5.61 6.61
CA ILE A 544 0.63 -7.05 6.82
C ILE A 544 0.38 -7.72 5.48
N TRP A 545 0.84 -8.96 5.34
CA TRP A 545 0.30 -9.88 4.35
C TRP A 545 -0.76 -10.76 5.04
N SER A 546 -2.05 -10.58 4.82
CA SER A 546 -2.72 -9.54 4.00
C SER A 546 -4.12 -9.25 4.58
N MET A 547 -4.82 -8.23 4.07
CA MET A 547 -6.15 -7.85 4.59
C MET A 547 -7.19 -8.97 4.52
N MET A 548 -7.22 -9.74 3.43
CA MET A 548 -8.15 -10.88 3.32
C MET A 548 -7.77 -12.03 4.25
N ARG A 549 -6.53 -12.07 4.75
CA ARG A 549 -6.09 -13.02 5.78
C ARG A 549 -6.44 -12.57 7.19
N ASP A 550 -6.80 -11.31 7.43
CA ASP A 550 -7.11 -10.76 8.76
C ASP A 550 -8.51 -11.16 9.25
N GLN A 551 -8.75 -12.46 9.24
CA GLN A 551 -9.95 -13.10 9.73
C GLN A 551 -9.66 -14.53 10.19
N PRO A 552 -10.49 -15.07 11.09
CA PRO A 552 -10.33 -16.44 11.55
C PRO A 552 -10.60 -17.42 10.42
N GLY A 553 -9.98 -18.60 10.51
CA GLY A 553 -10.10 -19.62 9.50
C GLY A 553 -9.94 -21.03 10.03
N VAL A 554 -9.64 -21.95 9.12
CA VAL A 554 -9.33 -23.33 9.47
C VAL A 554 -8.01 -23.37 10.23
N ALA A 555 -8.04 -23.89 11.45
CA ALA A 555 -6.87 -23.93 12.32
C ALA A 555 -5.68 -24.60 11.63
N LYS A 556 -4.51 -23.94 11.66
CA LYS A 556 -3.24 -24.41 11.08
C LYS A 556 -3.14 -24.43 9.56
N GLN A 557 -4.15 -23.91 8.86
CA GLN A 557 -4.13 -23.84 7.40
C GLN A 557 -3.65 -22.46 6.94
N VAL A 558 -2.64 -22.46 6.07
CA VAL A 558 -2.24 -21.28 5.30
C VAL A 558 -3.27 -21.07 4.18
N SER A 559 -3.77 -19.84 4.07
CA SER A 559 -4.78 -19.46 3.07
C SER A 559 -4.61 -17.99 2.70
N PRO A 560 -4.91 -17.60 1.45
CA PRO A 560 -5.03 -16.20 1.07
C PRO A 560 -6.27 -15.51 1.68
N GLU A 561 -7.23 -16.28 2.17
CA GLU A 561 -8.53 -15.79 2.66
C GLU A 561 -8.70 -15.92 4.18
N HIS A 562 -7.70 -16.40 4.92
CA HIS A 562 -7.73 -16.39 6.39
C HIS A 562 -6.34 -16.63 7.01
N SER A 563 -6.17 -16.19 8.25
CA SER A 563 -4.92 -16.29 9.01
C SER A 563 -4.57 -17.72 9.45
N GLY A 564 -5.54 -18.65 9.40
CA GLY A 564 -5.39 -19.99 9.96
C GLY A 564 -5.43 -20.04 11.50
N LEU A 565 -5.72 -18.90 12.15
CA LEU A 565 -6.03 -18.80 13.57
C LEU A 565 -7.54 -18.98 13.79
N THR A 566 -7.93 -19.48 14.96
CA THR A 566 -9.37 -19.58 15.31
C THR A 566 -9.94 -18.21 15.72
N ALA A 567 -11.27 -18.09 15.71
CA ALA A 567 -11.95 -16.86 16.15
C ALA A 567 -11.64 -16.46 17.60
N GLN A 568 -11.24 -17.41 18.46
CA GLN A 568 -10.80 -17.12 19.84
C GLN A 568 -9.36 -16.60 19.89
N GLN A 569 -8.52 -16.97 18.92
CA GLN A 569 -7.13 -16.55 18.85
C GLN A 569 -7.00 -15.18 18.18
N ALA A 570 -7.70 -14.98 17.07
CA ALA A 570 -7.77 -13.70 16.36
C ALA A 570 -9.16 -13.58 15.69
N PRO A 571 -10.07 -12.74 16.23
CA PRO A 571 -11.30 -12.40 15.52
C PRO A 571 -11.00 -11.60 14.24
N GLN A 572 -12.03 -11.36 13.43
CA GLN A 572 -11.91 -10.59 12.21
C GLN A 572 -11.33 -9.19 12.49
N TYR A 573 -10.34 -8.80 11.69
CA TYR A 573 -9.58 -7.54 11.77
C TYR A 573 -8.77 -7.34 13.05
N ALA A 574 -8.50 -8.38 13.84
CA ALA A 574 -7.77 -8.26 15.09
C ALA A 574 -6.34 -7.70 14.90
N PHE A 575 -5.64 -8.10 13.84
CA PHE A 575 -4.29 -7.57 13.58
C PHE A 575 -4.36 -6.11 13.13
N SER A 576 -5.31 -5.77 12.26
CA SER A 576 -5.55 -4.39 11.85
C SER A 576 -5.96 -3.49 13.01
N GLU A 577 -6.71 -3.98 14.01
CA GLU A 577 -7.02 -3.21 15.22
C GLU A 577 -5.76 -2.83 16.00
N VAL A 578 -4.72 -3.68 15.99
CA VAL A 578 -3.43 -3.39 16.62
C VAL A 578 -2.62 -2.37 15.84
N PHE A 579 -2.60 -2.48 14.51
CA PHE A 579 -1.71 -1.66 13.66
C PHE A 579 -2.34 -0.38 13.09
N ALA A 580 -3.66 -0.30 12.94
CA ALA A 580 -4.35 0.89 12.43
C ALA A 580 -4.00 2.20 13.18
N PRO A 581 -3.80 2.21 14.51
CA PRO A 581 -3.35 3.40 15.22
C PRO A 581 -1.96 3.91 14.81
N PHE A 582 -1.16 3.11 14.09
CA PHE A 582 0.13 3.53 13.54
C PHE A 582 -0.03 4.57 12.44
N THR A 583 -1.15 4.53 11.70
CA THR A 583 -1.49 5.59 10.76
C THR A 583 -1.83 6.84 11.52
N GLN A 584 -0.84 7.72 11.64
CA GLN A 584 -1.00 9.03 12.22
C GLN A 584 -1.39 9.96 11.09
N ALA A 585 -2.68 10.30 10.98
CA ALA A 585 -3.19 11.24 9.98
C ALA A 585 -2.30 12.48 9.99
N GLY A 586 -1.41 12.59 8.98
CA GLY A 586 -0.30 13.54 8.92
C GLY A 586 0.01 14.13 10.28
N ASP A 587 0.65 13.33 11.13
CA ASP A 587 0.75 13.57 12.57
C ASP A 587 0.82 15.08 12.84
N SER A 588 -0.24 15.60 13.48
CA SER A 588 -0.18 16.88 14.16
C SER A 588 0.75 16.74 15.37
N GLY A 589 1.97 16.27 15.11
CA GLY A 589 2.75 15.44 16.01
C GLY A 589 4.13 15.08 15.48
N ASP A 590 4.49 15.43 14.22
CA ASP A 590 5.89 15.80 13.91
C ASP A 590 5.99 16.83 12.78
N LEU A 591 5.28 17.94 12.96
CA LEU A 591 5.60 19.16 12.26
C LEU A 591 6.95 19.66 12.80
N THR A 592 8.02 19.35 12.06
CA THR A 592 9.23 20.17 12.09
C THR A 592 8.83 21.56 11.59
N GLY A 593 8.64 22.50 12.52
CA GLY A 593 8.04 23.80 12.24
C GLY A 593 7.42 24.45 13.47
N ASP A 594 6.56 25.44 13.23
CA ASP A 594 6.08 26.35 14.27
C ASP A 594 4.89 25.80 15.07
N VAL A 595 4.06 24.96 14.46
CA VAL A 595 2.91 24.29 15.06
C VAL A 595 3.32 22.87 15.42
N LYS A 596 2.92 22.39 16.59
CA LYS A 596 3.21 21.05 17.11
C LYS A 596 2.00 20.14 17.17
N ALA A 597 0.79 20.69 17.29
CA ALA A 597 -0.46 19.92 17.20
C ALA A 597 -1.68 20.84 16.99
N VAL A 598 -2.76 20.29 16.44
CA VAL A 598 -4.08 20.93 16.36
C VAL A 598 -5.12 19.91 16.80
N PHE A 599 -5.96 20.25 17.77
CA PHE A 599 -7.00 19.34 18.27
C PHE A 599 -8.24 20.08 18.75
N VAL A 600 -9.37 19.38 18.69
CA VAL A 600 -10.65 19.83 19.24
C VAL A 600 -10.97 19.04 20.50
N ASP A 601 -11.33 19.74 21.56
CA ASP A 601 -11.77 19.13 22.82
C ASP A 601 -13.12 19.70 23.29
N VAL A 602 -13.77 18.95 24.16
CA VAL A 602 -14.91 19.41 24.95
C VAL A 602 -14.45 19.70 26.37
N PHE A 603 -14.65 20.94 26.81
CA PHE A 603 -14.23 21.40 28.13
C PHE A 603 -15.25 22.39 28.72
N ASP A 604 -15.78 22.04 29.90
CA ASP A 604 -16.89 22.72 30.59
C ASP A 604 -18.11 22.95 29.67
N GLY A 605 -18.54 21.91 28.96
CA GLY A 605 -19.67 21.93 28.03
C GLY A 605 -19.44 22.70 26.73
N LYS A 606 -18.21 23.18 26.49
CA LYS A 606 -17.85 24.01 25.33
C LYS A 606 -16.92 23.25 24.40
N GLN A 607 -17.12 23.39 23.10
CA GLN A 607 -16.19 22.87 22.10
C GLN A 607 -15.12 23.92 21.82
N ARG A 608 -13.85 23.54 21.90
CA ARG A 608 -12.71 24.46 21.75
C ARG A 608 -11.71 23.91 20.76
N ILE A 609 -11.08 24.82 20.02
CA ILE A 609 -9.92 24.52 19.19
C ILE A 609 -8.67 24.85 20.00
N ASN A 610 -7.70 23.93 19.96
CA ASN A 610 -6.41 24.06 20.60
C ASN A 610 -5.31 23.91 19.55
N VAL A 611 -4.33 24.80 19.58
CA VAL A 611 -3.14 24.70 18.73
C VAL A 611 -1.92 24.77 19.62
N ASN A 612 -1.14 23.70 19.63
CA ASN A 612 0.17 23.68 20.27
C ASN A 612 1.18 24.27 19.30
N PHE A 613 1.97 25.22 19.76
CA PHE A 613 3.09 25.81 19.03
C PHE A 613 4.40 25.49 19.75
N ASP A 614 5.50 25.49 19.01
CA ASP A 614 6.82 25.70 19.62
C ASP A 614 6.81 27.09 20.29
N ALA A 615 7.07 27.12 21.60
CA ALA A 615 7.00 28.34 22.39
C ALA A 615 7.94 29.44 21.87
N SER A 616 9.08 29.05 21.28
CA SER A 616 10.04 29.98 20.68
C SER A 616 9.46 30.70 19.46
N LYS A 617 8.50 30.08 18.77
CA LYS A 617 7.89 30.59 17.54
C LYS A 617 6.72 31.53 17.78
N LEU A 618 6.12 31.49 18.98
CA LEU A 618 5.18 32.51 19.47
C LEU A 618 5.91 33.72 20.07
N SER A 619 6.92 34.22 19.36
CA SER A 619 7.70 35.39 19.73
C SER A 619 8.31 36.03 18.46
N GLY A 620 8.86 37.24 18.56
CA GLY A 620 9.49 37.91 17.42
C GLY A 620 8.48 38.39 16.37
N SER A 621 8.80 38.19 15.09
CA SER A 621 8.03 38.68 13.93
C SER A 621 7.01 37.68 13.37
N ASN A 622 6.90 36.49 13.96
CA ASN A 622 5.98 35.48 13.46
C ASN A 622 4.53 35.85 13.77
N SER A 623 3.63 35.60 12.82
CA SER A 623 2.20 35.76 13.02
C SER A 623 1.45 34.56 12.48
N TYR A 624 0.43 34.13 13.22
CA TYR A 624 -0.38 32.96 12.86
C TYR A 624 -1.86 33.32 12.85
N ARG A 625 -2.63 32.65 12.00
CA ARG A 625 -4.09 32.78 11.90
C ARG A 625 -4.71 31.39 11.85
N VAL A 626 -5.77 31.20 12.63
CA VAL A 626 -6.56 29.97 12.67
C VAL A 626 -7.96 30.24 12.17
N GLU A 627 -8.43 29.35 11.31
CA GLU A 627 -9.72 29.46 10.63
C GLU A 627 -10.46 28.12 10.70
N VAL A 628 -11.79 28.16 10.64
CA VAL A 628 -12.65 26.99 10.42
C VAL A 628 -13.41 27.26 9.13
N ASP A 629 -13.23 26.40 8.12
CA ASP A 629 -13.88 26.54 6.81
C ASP A 629 -13.69 27.94 6.19
N GLY A 630 -12.50 28.52 6.41
CA GLY A 630 -12.12 29.87 5.97
C GLY A 630 -12.61 31.01 6.87
N GLN A 631 -13.44 30.73 7.87
CA GLN A 631 -13.91 31.72 8.85
C GLN A 631 -12.88 31.92 9.97
N TYR A 632 -12.52 33.16 10.26
CA TYR A 632 -11.55 33.52 11.30
C TYR A 632 -11.98 33.03 12.69
N VAL A 633 -11.03 32.43 13.42
CA VAL A 633 -11.23 31.99 14.81
C VAL A 633 -10.32 32.78 15.77
N PHE A 634 -9.00 32.66 15.61
CA PHE A 634 -8.03 33.39 16.41
C PHE A 634 -6.77 33.69 15.61
N SER A 635 -5.93 34.57 16.14
CA SER A 635 -4.60 34.84 15.58
C SER A 635 -3.58 35.14 16.65
N THR A 636 -2.33 35.18 16.24
CA THR A 636 -1.20 35.62 17.05
C THR A 636 -0.32 36.55 16.24
N GLU A 637 0.34 37.47 16.93
CA GLU A 637 1.30 38.40 16.35
C GLU A 637 2.44 38.59 17.35
N GLY A 638 3.61 38.03 16.99
CA GLY A 638 4.73 37.85 17.90
C GLY A 638 4.30 37.11 19.17
N GLY A 639 4.50 37.73 20.33
CA GLY A 639 4.15 37.17 21.63
C GLY A 639 2.67 37.24 22.02
N LYS A 640 1.83 37.96 21.26
CA LYS A 640 0.43 38.23 21.63
C LYS A 640 -0.53 37.28 20.92
N SER A 641 -1.59 36.86 21.62
CA SER A 641 -2.72 36.13 21.05
C SER A 641 -3.99 36.99 21.05
N TYR A 642 -4.78 36.90 19.99
CA TYR A 642 -6.06 37.60 19.83
C TYR A 642 -7.18 36.58 19.68
N TYR A 643 -8.23 36.70 20.50
CA TYR A 643 -9.37 35.76 20.54
C TYR A 643 -9.01 34.31 20.93
N GLY A 644 -7.81 34.11 21.49
CA GLY A 644 -7.34 32.85 22.07
C GLY A 644 -6.52 33.08 23.33
N TYR A 645 -6.53 32.09 24.21
CA TYR A 645 -5.84 32.08 25.50
C TYR A 645 -4.57 31.23 25.41
N ARG A 646 -3.43 31.82 25.76
CA ARG A 646 -2.12 31.15 25.75
C ARG A 646 -1.85 30.44 27.08
N TYR A 647 -1.45 29.17 27.00
CA TYR A 647 -0.95 28.34 28.10
C TYR A 647 0.44 27.85 27.73
N ASN A 648 1.40 27.88 28.67
CA ASN A 648 2.79 27.52 28.38
C ASN A 648 3.15 26.25 29.15
N TYR A 649 3.70 25.27 28.44
CA TYR A 649 4.06 23.94 28.93
C TYR A 649 5.53 23.67 28.58
N GLY A 650 6.43 24.49 29.13
CA GLY A 650 7.87 24.38 28.83
C GLY A 650 8.20 24.86 27.42
N THR A 651 8.77 24.00 26.58
CA THR A 651 9.11 24.34 25.18
C THR A 651 7.90 24.45 24.25
N GLN A 652 6.71 24.04 24.68
CA GLN A 652 5.48 24.20 23.91
C GLN A 652 4.52 25.22 24.54
N SER A 653 3.68 25.82 23.70
CA SER A 653 2.64 26.76 24.10
C SER A 653 1.34 26.44 23.37
N THR A 654 0.25 26.23 24.11
CA THR A 654 -1.07 26.01 23.53
C THR A 654 -1.84 27.32 23.47
N ILE A 655 -2.35 27.68 22.29
CA ILE A 655 -3.39 28.69 22.15
C ILE A 655 -4.74 27.99 22.06
N ARG A 656 -5.63 28.29 23.01
CA ARG A 656 -6.97 27.69 23.13
C ARG A 656 -8.06 28.73 22.92
N THR A 657 -9.10 28.39 22.17
CA THR A 657 -10.25 29.26 21.96
C THR A 657 -11.20 29.32 23.16
N GLY A 658 -12.14 30.27 23.12
CA GLY A 658 -13.40 30.14 23.86
C GLY A 658 -14.30 29.05 23.25
N ASP A 659 -15.60 29.12 23.54
CA ASP A 659 -16.59 28.25 22.89
C ASP A 659 -16.75 28.61 21.42
N VAL A 660 -16.51 27.63 20.55
CA VAL A 660 -16.65 27.74 19.10
C VAL A 660 -17.59 26.68 18.52
N SER A 661 -18.46 26.11 19.36
CA SER A 661 -19.46 25.11 18.93
C SER A 661 -20.37 25.58 17.79
N TYR A 662 -20.59 26.88 17.65
CA TYR A 662 -21.36 27.47 16.55
C TYR A 662 -20.64 27.42 15.19
N LEU A 663 -19.33 27.16 15.16
CA LEU A 663 -18.52 27.00 13.94
C LEU A 663 -18.21 25.54 13.62
N LEU A 664 -18.31 24.64 14.61
CA LEU A 664 -17.82 23.29 14.51
C LEU A 664 -18.97 22.32 14.21
N HIS A 665 -18.85 21.60 13.10
CA HIS A 665 -19.65 20.42 12.81
C HIS A 665 -18.74 19.31 12.29
N ALA A 666 -19.24 18.06 12.24
CA ALA A 666 -18.49 16.99 11.64
C ALA A 666 -18.16 17.33 10.18
N GLY A 667 -16.91 17.16 9.78
CA GLY A 667 -16.39 17.54 8.47
C GLY A 667 -15.87 18.98 8.35
N SER A 668 -16.08 19.86 9.34
CA SER A 668 -15.44 21.19 9.36
C SER A 668 -13.92 21.05 9.33
N VAL A 669 -13.22 21.94 8.63
CA VAL A 669 -11.76 21.94 8.53
C VAL A 669 -11.17 23.12 9.30
N VAL A 670 -10.48 22.83 10.40
CA VAL A 670 -9.64 23.81 11.10
C VAL A 670 -8.35 23.96 10.31
N THR A 671 -7.97 25.19 9.94
CA THR A 671 -6.73 25.50 9.22
C THR A 671 -5.87 26.45 10.05
N VAL A 672 -4.60 26.11 10.25
CA VAL A 672 -3.60 26.98 10.89
C VAL A 672 -2.64 27.49 9.83
N LYS A 673 -2.53 28.82 9.73
CA LYS A 673 -1.67 29.52 8.78
C LYS A 673 -0.61 30.33 9.51
N ARG A 674 0.63 30.33 9.03
CA ARG A 674 1.57 31.42 9.25
C ARG A 674 1.23 32.53 8.26
N THR A 675 1.03 33.74 8.77
CA THR A 675 0.73 34.94 7.97
C THR A 675 1.92 35.89 7.85
N GLY A 676 3.02 35.57 8.53
CA GLY A 676 4.27 36.31 8.50
C GLY A 676 5.38 35.53 9.23
N PRO A 677 6.65 35.60 8.78
CA PRO A 677 7.16 36.44 7.69
C PRO A 677 6.82 35.94 6.28
N ASP A 678 6.49 34.65 6.14
CA ASP A 678 6.09 34.01 4.89
C ASP A 678 4.75 33.29 5.08
N GLU A 679 3.86 33.45 4.11
CA GLU A 679 2.51 32.90 4.19
C GLU A 679 2.51 31.41 3.86
N GLN A 680 2.08 30.57 4.82
CA GLN A 680 2.09 29.12 4.68
C GLN A 680 0.96 28.49 5.50
N ILE A 681 0.24 27.52 4.94
CA ILE A 681 -0.62 26.62 5.72
C ILE A 681 0.28 25.63 6.47
N LEU A 682 0.22 25.65 7.80
CA LEU A 682 1.07 24.84 8.67
C LEU A 682 0.41 23.55 9.13
N ALA A 683 -0.92 23.56 9.29
CA ALA A 683 -1.67 22.40 9.73
C ALA A 683 -3.14 22.51 9.32
N THR A 684 -3.78 21.36 9.13
CA THR A 684 -5.23 21.23 8.96
C THR A 684 -5.76 20.09 9.83
N LEU A 685 -6.95 20.25 10.38
CA LEU A 685 -7.66 19.21 11.14
C LEU A 685 -9.11 19.12 10.66
N THR A 686 -9.52 17.94 10.21
CA THR A 686 -10.93 17.65 9.94
C THR A 686 -11.62 17.22 11.22
N VAL A 687 -12.69 17.91 11.58
CA VAL A 687 -13.42 17.73 12.83
C VAL A 687 -14.33 16.50 12.74
N THR A 688 -14.27 15.61 13.74
CA THR A 688 -15.11 14.40 13.80
C THR A 688 -16.22 14.52 14.85
N GLU A 689 -17.26 13.70 14.74
CA GLU A 689 -18.32 13.60 15.76
C GLU A 689 -17.78 13.27 17.15
N ASP A 690 -16.75 12.43 17.24
CA ASP A 690 -16.14 12.07 18.52
C ASP A 690 -15.41 13.24 19.17
N MET A 691 -14.73 14.08 18.39
CA MET A 691 -14.11 15.32 18.90
C MET A 691 -15.17 16.25 19.49
N LEU A 692 -16.30 16.42 18.79
CA LEU A 692 -17.41 17.29 19.19
C LEU A 692 -18.11 16.82 20.46
N LYS A 693 -18.13 15.50 20.70
CA LYS A 693 -18.72 14.87 21.90
C LYS A 693 -17.69 14.69 23.03
N GLY A 694 -16.40 14.90 22.74
CA GLY A 694 -15.30 14.58 23.65
C GLY A 694 -15.11 13.08 23.87
N ASN A 695 -15.56 12.28 22.91
CA ASN A 695 -15.47 10.82 22.90
C ASN A 695 -14.25 10.29 22.14
N ASN A 696 -13.27 11.15 21.84
CA ASN A 696 -12.00 10.83 21.18
C ASN A 696 -11.47 9.42 21.52
N PRO A 697 -11.08 8.60 20.53
CA PRO A 697 -10.59 7.25 20.74
C PRO A 697 -9.44 7.19 21.75
N LEU A 698 -9.34 6.06 22.46
CA LEU A 698 -8.26 5.82 23.40
C LEU A 698 -6.99 5.47 22.61
N VAL A 699 -5.90 6.19 22.87
CA VAL A 699 -4.56 5.89 22.35
C VAL A 699 -3.77 5.15 23.42
N SER A 700 -3.16 4.03 23.04
CA SER A 700 -2.28 3.28 23.95
C SER A 700 -1.13 4.16 24.41
N SER A 701 -0.88 4.21 25.72
CA SER A 701 0.16 5.05 26.31
C SER A 701 0.71 4.42 27.58
N THR A 702 2.03 4.50 27.74
CA THR A 702 2.72 4.11 28.98
C THR A 702 2.67 5.20 30.06
N ASP A 703 2.13 6.38 29.74
CA ASP A 703 2.12 7.53 30.66
C ASP A 703 1.27 7.27 31.89
N VAL A 704 0.13 6.58 31.72
CA VAL A 704 -0.81 6.24 32.79
C VAL A 704 -0.71 4.75 33.10
N THR A 705 -0.26 4.42 34.30
CA THR A 705 -0.14 3.05 34.79
C THR A 705 -1.40 2.56 35.50
N SER A 706 -2.23 3.49 35.98
CA SER A 706 -3.52 3.16 36.61
C SER A 706 -4.46 4.35 36.62
N LEU A 707 -5.76 4.09 36.52
CA LEU A 707 -6.83 5.07 36.68
C LEU A 707 -7.93 4.44 37.55
N SER A 708 -8.31 5.11 38.63
CA SER A 708 -9.39 4.63 39.50
C SER A 708 -10.17 5.75 40.16
N VAL A 709 -11.41 5.47 40.54
CA VAL A 709 -12.24 6.36 41.36
C VAL A 709 -12.54 5.65 42.66
N LYS A 710 -12.40 6.35 43.79
CA LYS A 710 -12.67 5.82 45.13
C LYS A 710 -13.34 6.87 45.99
N LYS A 711 -14.24 6.44 46.87
CA LYS A 711 -14.88 7.33 47.84
C LYS A 711 -14.08 7.40 49.14
N GLU A 712 -13.72 8.61 49.55
CA GLU A 712 -13.04 8.85 50.82
C GLU A 712 -13.83 9.82 51.68
N LYS A 713 -14.15 9.40 52.91
CA LYS A 713 -14.96 10.20 53.86
C LYS A 713 -16.26 10.73 53.25
N GLY A 714 -16.86 9.96 52.33
CA GLY A 714 -18.09 10.33 51.64
C GLY A 714 -17.90 11.06 50.30
N ILE A 715 -16.68 11.40 49.92
CA ILE A 715 -16.37 12.22 48.74
C ILE A 715 -15.71 11.35 47.65
N PRO A 716 -16.23 11.31 46.42
CA PRO A 716 -15.57 10.67 45.29
C PRO A 716 -14.27 11.38 44.92
N MET A 717 -13.18 10.62 44.79
CA MET A 717 -11.85 11.11 44.39
C MET A 717 -11.32 10.32 43.20
N VAL A 718 -10.68 11.02 42.26
CA VAL A 718 -9.99 10.42 41.11
C VAL A 718 -8.52 10.21 41.44
N TYR A 719 -8.01 9.02 41.10
CA TYR A 719 -6.62 8.64 41.23
C TYR A 719 -6.06 8.28 39.86
N VAL A 720 -5.00 8.97 39.45
CA VAL A 720 -4.24 8.65 38.24
C VAL A 720 -2.82 8.34 38.64
N GLY A 721 -2.38 7.11 38.41
CA GLY A 721 -0.99 6.70 38.51
C GLY A 721 -0.29 7.00 37.20
N PHE A 722 0.68 7.90 37.23
CA PHE A 722 1.54 8.19 36.09
C PHE A 722 2.91 7.54 36.26
N ALA A 723 3.54 7.12 35.17
CA ALA A 723 4.96 6.81 35.17
C ALA A 723 5.77 8.05 35.59
N ALA A 724 6.65 7.92 36.59
CA ALA A 724 7.25 9.07 37.25
C ALA A 724 8.15 9.91 36.34
N ASP A 725 8.79 9.29 35.35
CA ASP A 725 9.60 9.93 34.32
C ASP A 725 8.74 10.78 33.35
N LYS A 726 7.48 10.40 33.10
CA LYS A 726 6.59 11.10 32.17
C LYS A 726 6.01 12.39 32.73
N ILE A 727 5.96 12.50 34.05
CA ILE A 727 5.45 13.69 34.74
C ILE A 727 6.53 14.39 35.59
N ALA A 728 7.81 14.11 35.37
CA ALA A 728 8.89 14.85 36.02
C ALA A 728 8.88 16.35 35.61
N SER A 729 9.48 17.21 36.41
CA SER A 729 9.67 18.61 36.00
C SER A 729 10.66 18.69 34.83
N GLY A 730 10.37 19.51 33.82
CA GLY A 730 11.22 19.69 32.64
C GLY A 730 10.94 18.71 31.51
N THR A 731 9.88 17.90 31.60
CA THR A 731 9.44 16.99 30.52
C THR A 731 8.50 17.68 29.52
N ASP A 732 8.10 18.91 29.81
CA ASP A 732 7.15 19.69 29.02
C ASP A 732 5.77 19.04 28.86
N SER A 733 5.48 18.04 29.70
CA SER A 733 4.24 17.30 29.66
C SER A 733 3.12 18.07 30.36
N SER A 734 1.93 18.06 29.76
CA SER A 734 0.70 18.56 30.36
C SER A 734 -0.42 17.54 30.20
N TYR A 735 -1.18 17.32 31.26
CA TYR A 735 -2.30 16.38 31.31
C TYR A 735 -3.51 17.06 31.94
N VAL A 736 -4.68 16.84 31.35
CA VAL A 736 -5.96 17.33 31.83
C VAL A 736 -6.85 16.15 32.13
N ILE A 737 -7.47 16.17 33.31
CA ILE A 737 -8.42 15.16 33.75
C ILE A 737 -9.79 15.83 33.84
N LYS A 738 -10.77 15.24 33.15
CA LYS A 738 -12.13 15.75 33.07
C LYS A 738 -13.17 14.66 33.21
N VAL A 739 -14.37 15.05 33.58
CA VAL A 739 -15.55 14.21 33.63
C VAL A 739 -16.35 14.40 32.34
N MET A 740 -16.87 13.30 31.79
CA MET A 740 -17.75 13.27 30.62
C MET A 740 -19.09 12.64 31.01
N GLY A 741 -20.18 13.15 30.45
CA GLY A 741 -21.57 12.74 30.75
C GLY A 741 -22.56 13.91 30.64
N ASP A 742 -23.85 13.61 30.46
CA ASP A 742 -24.87 14.58 29.99
C ASP A 742 -24.91 15.93 30.74
N ALA A 743 -24.81 15.93 32.07
CA ALA A 743 -24.86 17.16 32.88
C ALA A 743 -23.48 17.76 33.20
N LYS A 744 -22.39 17.04 32.93
CA LYS A 744 -21.03 17.42 33.31
C LYS A 744 -20.02 17.29 32.18
N ASN A 745 -20.47 17.41 30.93
CA ASN A 745 -19.66 17.05 29.79
C ASN A 745 -18.41 17.93 29.65
N GLY A 746 -17.23 17.34 29.81
CA GLY A 746 -15.96 18.05 29.78
C GLY A 746 -15.65 18.83 31.07
N ASN A 747 -16.35 18.60 32.18
CA ASN A 747 -16.10 19.33 33.42
C ASN A 747 -14.72 19.00 33.99
N TYR A 748 -13.96 20.05 34.27
CA TYR A 748 -12.61 19.93 34.80
C TYR A 748 -12.55 19.27 36.19
N VAL A 749 -11.64 18.31 36.35
CA VAL A 749 -11.31 17.68 37.65
C VAL A 749 -10.00 18.26 38.18
N PHE A 750 -8.89 17.99 37.50
CA PHE A 750 -7.55 18.46 37.84
C PHE A 750 -6.65 18.46 36.60
N SER A 751 -5.48 19.11 36.69
CA SER A 751 -4.44 19.05 35.67
C SER A 751 -3.07 18.85 36.30
N TYR A 752 -2.17 18.37 35.47
CA TYR A 752 -0.76 18.30 35.75
C TYR A 752 0.01 19.02 34.64
N ASP A 753 0.70 20.11 34.96
CA ASP A 753 1.44 20.90 33.97
C ASP A 753 2.90 21.04 34.39
N ASN A 754 3.80 20.42 33.62
CA ASN A 754 5.25 20.51 33.74
C ASN A 754 5.77 20.49 35.19
N GLY A 755 5.46 19.41 35.91
CA GLY A 755 5.90 19.23 37.29
C GLY A 755 4.89 19.68 38.36
N LYS A 756 3.85 20.44 37.99
CA LYS A 756 2.91 21.08 38.93
C LYS A 756 1.50 20.48 38.84
N CYS A 757 0.92 20.18 40.01
CA CYS A 757 -0.48 19.77 40.15
C CYS A 757 -1.38 20.99 40.39
N TYR A 758 -2.55 21.00 39.77
CA TYR A 758 -3.62 21.95 40.08
C TYR A 758 -4.88 21.20 40.49
N TYR A 759 -5.53 21.62 41.57
CA TYR A 759 -6.72 20.96 42.16
C TYR A 759 -6.50 19.47 42.47
N SER A 760 -5.28 19.14 42.86
CA SER A 760 -4.83 17.78 43.13
C SER A 760 -3.61 17.78 44.03
N SER A 761 -3.35 16.63 44.63
CA SER A 761 -2.13 16.31 45.38
C SER A 761 -1.41 15.14 44.73
N LYS A 762 -0.08 15.05 44.89
CA LYS A 762 0.72 13.95 44.33
C LYS A 762 1.58 13.26 45.38
N SER A 763 1.81 11.97 45.15
CA SER A 763 2.76 11.15 45.91
C SER A 763 3.48 10.20 44.96
N THR A 764 4.79 10.03 45.13
CA THR A 764 5.61 9.17 44.27
C THR A 764 6.16 8.00 45.05
N SER A 765 5.99 6.79 44.53
CA SER A 765 6.52 5.55 45.09
C SER A 765 6.76 4.53 43.98
N ASN A 766 7.85 3.76 44.06
CA ASN A 766 8.18 2.68 43.12
C ASN A 766 8.09 3.06 41.63
N GLY A 767 8.58 4.25 41.26
CA GLY A 767 8.56 4.71 39.87
C GLY A 767 7.19 5.17 39.35
N ILE A 768 6.16 5.21 40.21
CA ILE A 768 4.83 5.70 39.88
C ILE A 768 4.53 6.94 40.71
N THR A 769 4.07 8.00 40.05
CA THR A 769 3.54 9.19 40.70
C THR A 769 2.01 9.17 40.63
N THR A 770 1.38 8.91 41.77
CA THR A 770 -0.08 8.94 41.90
C THR A 770 -0.54 10.36 42.16
N VAL A 771 -1.35 10.90 41.25
CA VAL A 771 -2.03 12.19 41.39
C VAL A 771 -3.49 11.93 41.80
N LYS A 772 -3.88 12.56 42.90
CA LYS A 772 -5.20 12.46 43.51
C LYS A 772 -5.93 13.79 43.36
N SER A 773 -7.16 13.77 42.87
CA SER A 773 -8.00 14.97 42.80
C SER A 773 -8.32 15.53 44.18
N ASP A 774 -8.62 16.82 44.25
CA ASP A 774 -9.37 17.39 45.38
C ASP A 774 -10.85 16.95 45.33
N GLU A 775 -11.67 17.44 46.26
CA GLU A 775 -13.11 17.12 46.34
C GLU A 775 -13.85 17.57 45.07
N ARG A 776 -14.38 16.61 44.31
CA ARG A 776 -15.14 16.84 43.08
C ARG A 776 -16.43 16.04 43.08
N ALA A 777 -17.50 16.64 42.56
CA ALA A 777 -18.79 15.98 42.41
C ALA A 777 -18.74 15.02 41.21
N ILE A 778 -18.66 13.70 41.47
CA ILE A 778 -18.62 12.63 40.45
C ILE A 778 -19.72 11.62 40.77
N SER A 779 -20.44 11.19 39.74
CA SER A 779 -21.61 10.31 39.82
C SER A 779 -21.38 9.00 39.08
N ALA A 780 -22.09 7.93 39.45
CA ALA A 780 -22.10 6.69 38.69
C ALA A 780 -22.66 6.92 37.28
N GLY A 781 -22.09 6.26 36.29
CA GLY A 781 -22.41 6.41 34.86
C GLY A 781 -21.61 7.50 34.15
N GLU A 782 -20.95 8.41 34.88
CA GLU A 782 -20.03 9.38 34.29
C GLU A 782 -18.71 8.71 33.89
N THR A 783 -17.99 9.29 32.92
CA THR A 783 -16.67 8.79 32.49
C THR A 783 -15.59 9.77 32.90
N ILE A 784 -14.55 9.29 33.57
CA ILE A 784 -13.32 10.06 33.78
C ILE A 784 -12.42 9.86 32.58
N VAL A 785 -11.92 10.97 32.03
CA VAL A 785 -11.03 10.98 30.88
C VAL A 785 -9.72 11.66 31.27
N VAL A 786 -8.60 11.04 30.90
CA VAL A 786 -7.25 11.60 30.98
C VAL A 786 -6.80 11.96 29.57
N GLU A 787 -6.65 13.25 29.32
CA GLU A 787 -6.11 13.79 28.07
C GLU A 787 -4.68 14.27 28.30
N ARG A 788 -3.77 13.84 27.44
CA ARG A 788 -2.47 14.47 27.28
C ARG A 788 -2.67 15.70 26.40
N ILE A 789 -2.15 16.85 26.84
CA ILE A 789 -2.14 18.11 26.09
C ILE A 789 -0.79 18.30 25.41
N THR A 790 0.31 17.93 26.09
CA THR A 790 1.67 17.91 25.52
C THR A 790 2.49 16.79 26.17
N PRO A 791 3.52 16.26 25.48
CA PRO A 791 3.68 16.28 24.01
C PRO A 791 2.62 15.37 23.34
N SER A 792 2.27 15.64 22.08
CA SER A 792 1.35 14.80 21.28
C SER A 792 -0.04 14.57 21.93
N PRO A 793 -0.98 15.50 21.73
CA PRO A 793 -2.30 15.46 22.36
C PRO A 793 -3.08 14.19 22.04
N ALA A 794 -3.63 13.54 23.07
CA ALA A 794 -4.43 12.33 22.90
C ALA A 794 -5.27 12.05 24.14
N THR A 795 -6.36 11.30 23.96
CA THR A 795 -6.99 10.64 25.11
C THR A 795 -6.24 9.35 25.42
N ILE A 796 -5.67 9.26 26.63
CA ILE A 796 -4.72 8.19 26.98
C ILE A 796 -5.21 7.27 28.10
N ALA A 797 -6.28 7.64 28.80
CA ALA A 797 -6.99 6.75 29.71
C ALA A 797 -8.45 7.19 29.86
N LYS A 798 -9.36 6.23 30.02
CA LYS A 798 -10.76 6.48 30.39
C LYS A 798 -11.24 5.43 31.39
N ILE A 799 -12.15 5.80 32.30
CA ILE A 799 -12.86 4.85 33.16
C ILE A 799 -14.30 5.31 33.37
N VAL A 800 -15.26 4.39 33.21
CA VAL A 800 -16.66 4.62 33.58
C VAL A 800 -16.80 4.42 35.08
N VAL A 801 -17.38 5.41 35.76
CA VAL A 801 -17.60 5.37 37.21
C VAL A 801 -18.76 4.45 37.51
N THR A 802 -18.51 3.40 38.27
CA THR A 802 -19.56 2.45 38.70
C THR A 802 -20.07 2.79 40.10
N GLU A 803 -21.24 2.29 40.47
CA GLU A 803 -21.76 2.45 41.84
C GLU A 803 -20.81 1.83 42.88
N ASP A 804 -20.15 0.71 42.54
CA ASP A 804 -19.22 0.03 43.45
C ASP A 804 -17.96 0.85 43.73
N MET A 805 -17.49 1.66 42.78
CA MET A 805 -16.39 2.62 43.02
C MET A 805 -16.77 3.73 44.01
N LEU A 806 -18.08 3.96 44.20
CA LEU A 806 -18.66 5.00 45.06
C LEU A 806 -19.25 4.45 46.37
N LYS A 807 -19.01 3.17 46.68
CA LYS A 807 -19.28 2.55 47.99
C LYS A 807 -18.04 2.67 48.86
#